data_AF-A0A4U1FB14-F1
#
_entry.id   AF-A0A4U1FB14-F1
#
_cell.length_a   1.000
_cell.length_b   1.000
_cell.length_c   1.000
_cell.angle_alpha   90.00
_cell.angle_beta   90.00
_cell.angle_gamma   90.00
#
_symmetry.space_group_name_H-M   'P 1'
#
loop_
_entity.id
_entity.type
_entity.pdbx_description
1 polymer ?
#
loop_
_entity_poly.entity_id
_entity_poly.type
_entity_poly.pdbx_seq_one_letter_code
_entity_poly.pdbx_strand_id
1 'polypeptide(L)'
;MSAEAADREAATSSRPCTPPQTCWFEFLLEESLLEKHLRKPCPDPAPVQLIVQFLEQASKPSVNEQNQVQPPPDNKRNRILKLLALKVAAHLKWDLDILEKSLSVPVLNMLLNELLCISKVPPGTKHVDMDLATLPPTTAMAILLYNRCMNQMQQEKELTENILKVLKEQASDSILVLEAALKLNKDLYVHTMRTLDLLAMEPGVVNGETESSTVGLKIKTEEMQCQVCYDLGAAYFQQGSTNPAVYENAREKFFRTKELIAEIGSLSLHCTIDEKRLAGYCQACGVLVPSSDSASQQLTPYSQVHICLRSGNYQEVTKIFAEDNLTFSLPVQFRQSVLRELFQKAQQGNEALDEICFKVCACNTVRDILEGRAIGVQFNQLFLRPNKEKIDFLLEVCSRSINLEKASDSLKGNMAAFLKNVCLGLEDLQYVFMISSHELFITLLKDEERKLLVDQMRKRSPRVNLCIKPVTSFYDIPASASVNIGQLEHQLILSVDPWRIRQILIELHGMTSERQFWTVSNKWEIPSVYSGVILGIKDNLTRDLVYILMAKGLHCSTVKDFTHAKQLFAACLELVTEFSPKLRQVMLNEMLLLDIHTHEAGTGQSGERPPSDLISRVRGYLEMRLPDIPLRQVIAEECVAFMLNWRENEYLTLQVPAFLLQSNPYVKLGQLLAATCKELPGPKESRRTAKDLWEVVVQICSVSSQHKRGNDGRISLIKQRESTLGIMYRSELLSFIKKLREPLVLTIILSLFVKLHNVREDIVNDITAEHISIWPSSIPNLQSVDFEAVAITVKELVRYSLSINPNNHSWLIIQADIYFATNQYSAALHYYLQAGAVCSDFFNKAVPPDVYTDQVAILCQFLREIDYKTAFKSLQEQNSHDAMDSYYDYIWDVTILEYLTYLHHKRGETDKRQIAIKAIGQTELNASNPEEVLQLAAQRRKKKFLQAMAKLYF
;
A
#
# COMPACT_ATOMS: atom_id res chain seq x y z
N MET A 1 53.00 40.32 38.23
CA MET A 1 52.16 39.35 38.96
C MET A 1 52.28 38.02 38.21
N SER A 2 53.31 37.23 38.51
CA SER A 2 53.39 36.26 39.64
C SER A 2 52.52 35.02 39.36
N ALA A 3 52.99 33.78 39.39
CA ALA A 3 54.26 33.16 39.81
C ALA A 3 54.32 31.77 39.11
N GLU A 4 55.44 31.41 38.49
CA GLU A 4 56.40 30.36 38.97
C GLU A 4 55.74 29.00 39.23
N ALA A 5 56.03 27.98 38.41
CA ALA A 5 57.25 27.16 38.40
C ALA A 5 57.23 26.05 39.46
N ALA A 6 57.55 24.83 38.99
CA ALA A 6 57.76 23.57 39.72
C ALA A 6 56.50 22.82 40.18
N ASP A 7 55.95 21.97 39.31
CA ASP A 7 55.98 20.50 39.52
C ASP A 7 55.10 19.78 38.50
N ARG A 8 55.73 19.16 37.50
CA ARG A 8 55.49 17.77 37.05
C ARG A 8 56.26 17.48 35.77
N GLU A 9 57.42 16.87 35.95
CA GLU A 9 57.95 15.90 34.99
C GLU A 9 56.86 14.85 34.68
N ALA A 10 56.32 14.88 33.46
CA ALA A 10 55.84 13.74 32.69
C ALA A 10 55.21 14.26 31.40
N ALA A 11 55.44 13.53 30.30
CA ALA A 11 54.83 13.72 28.97
C ALA A 11 55.50 14.74 28.02
N THR A 12 56.78 14.56 27.73
CA THR A 12 57.28 14.69 26.35
C THR A 12 57.54 13.30 25.80
N SER A 13 56.53 12.69 25.18
CA SER A 13 56.65 11.38 24.55
C SER A 13 57.59 11.47 23.33
N SER A 14 58.76 10.85 23.49
CA SER A 14 59.68 10.42 22.46
C SER A 14 58.97 9.83 21.22
N ARG A 15 59.35 10.29 20.03
CA ARG A 15 59.11 9.55 18.78
C ARG A 15 59.68 8.12 18.94
N PRO A 16 58.93 7.05 18.65
CA PRO A 16 59.54 5.73 18.53
C PRO A 16 60.41 5.73 17.27
N CYS A 17 61.70 5.49 17.44
CA CYS A 17 62.61 5.17 16.34
C CYS A 17 62.22 3.78 15.83
N THR A 18 61.46 3.69 14.74
CA THR A 18 61.29 2.42 14.01
C THR A 18 62.64 1.98 13.43
N PRO A 19 63.02 0.70 13.55
CA PRO A 19 64.27 0.19 12.96
C PRO A 19 64.25 0.34 11.43
N PRO A 20 65.43 0.46 10.77
CA PRO A 20 65.50 0.58 9.31
C PRO A 20 64.86 -0.63 8.63
N GLN A 21 63.96 -0.38 7.67
CA GLN A 21 63.26 -1.39 6.89
C GLN A 21 64.26 -2.06 5.93
N THR A 22 64.41 -3.37 6.00
CA THR A 22 65.34 -4.14 5.15
C THR A 22 64.85 -4.11 3.69
N CYS A 23 65.65 -3.56 2.77
CA CYS A 23 65.25 -3.44 1.37
C CYS A 23 65.41 -4.76 0.60
N TRP A 24 64.57 -5.01 -0.43
CA TRP A 24 64.56 -6.28 -1.18
C TRP A 24 65.93 -6.67 -1.80
N PHE A 25 66.76 -5.69 -2.16
CA PHE A 25 68.07 -5.94 -2.77
C PHE A 25 69.13 -6.41 -1.76
N GLU A 26 68.93 -6.16 -0.46
CA GLU A 26 69.85 -6.62 0.59
C GLU A 26 69.86 -8.15 0.68
N PHE A 27 68.72 -8.80 0.39
CA PHE A 27 68.60 -10.25 0.30
C PHE A 27 69.34 -10.88 -0.90
N LEU A 28 69.77 -10.07 -1.89
CA LEU A 28 70.63 -10.52 -2.97
C LEU A 28 72.12 -10.44 -2.62
N LEU A 29 72.49 -9.60 -1.65
CA LEU A 29 73.87 -9.34 -1.27
C LEU A 29 74.35 -10.30 -0.17
N GLU A 30 73.45 -10.73 0.72
CA GLU A 30 73.74 -11.67 1.81
C GLU A 30 72.86 -12.92 1.76
N GLU A 31 73.46 -14.08 1.46
CA GLU A 31 72.78 -15.36 1.29
C GLU A 31 72.08 -15.88 2.57
N SER A 32 72.61 -15.53 3.76
CA SER A 32 72.04 -15.93 5.06
C SER A 32 70.98 -14.97 5.62
N LEU A 33 70.77 -13.81 4.99
CA LEU A 33 69.91 -12.74 5.52
C LEU A 33 68.43 -13.12 5.47
N LEU A 34 68.00 -13.83 4.42
CA LEU A 34 66.60 -14.24 4.25
C LEU A 34 66.14 -15.17 5.39
N GLU A 35 66.93 -16.18 5.74
CA GLU A 35 66.58 -17.10 6.82
C GLU A 35 66.55 -16.42 8.19
N LYS A 36 67.52 -15.53 8.47
CA LYS A 36 67.55 -14.75 9.72
C LYS A 36 66.36 -13.79 9.82
N HIS A 37 65.95 -13.20 8.70
CA HIS A 37 64.81 -12.31 8.64
C HIS A 37 63.49 -13.04 8.90
N LEU A 38 63.26 -14.17 8.23
CA LEU A 38 62.03 -14.95 8.36
C LEU A 38 61.86 -15.60 9.75
N ARG A 39 62.94 -15.80 10.52
CA ARG A 39 62.86 -16.29 11.91
C ARG A 39 62.47 -15.23 12.94
N LYS A 40 62.36 -13.95 12.57
CA LYS A 40 61.91 -12.88 13.48
C LYS A 40 60.42 -13.05 13.80
N PRO A 41 59.95 -12.66 15.01
CA PRO A 41 58.53 -12.81 15.39
C PRO A 41 57.58 -11.92 14.57
N CYS A 42 58.07 -10.80 14.02
CA CYS A 42 57.34 -9.92 13.11
C CYS A 42 58.31 -9.36 12.05
N PRO A 43 58.58 -10.12 10.96
CA PRO A 43 59.47 -9.64 9.90
C PRO A 43 58.81 -8.49 9.12
N ASP A 44 59.54 -7.40 8.91
CA ASP A 44 59.15 -6.26 8.05
C ASP A 44 60.26 -6.03 7.00
N PRO A 45 60.02 -6.30 5.70
CA PRO A 45 58.74 -6.68 5.09
C PRO A 45 58.25 -8.07 5.47
N ALA A 46 56.92 -8.27 5.47
CA ALA A 46 56.30 -9.56 5.77
C ALA A 46 56.62 -10.60 4.68
N PRO A 47 56.55 -11.93 4.96
CA PRO A 47 56.95 -12.97 4.00
C PRO A 47 56.18 -12.89 2.67
N VAL A 48 54.87 -12.63 2.73
CA VAL A 48 54.05 -12.45 1.53
C VAL A 48 54.48 -11.22 0.73
N GLN A 49 54.77 -10.10 1.40
CA GLN A 49 55.26 -8.89 0.73
C GLN A 49 56.60 -9.13 0.04
N LEU A 50 57.48 -9.96 0.62
CA LEU A 50 58.73 -10.36 -0.01
C LEU A 50 58.50 -11.19 -1.28
N ILE A 51 57.53 -12.11 -1.29
CA ILE A 51 57.17 -12.89 -2.50
C ILE A 51 56.74 -11.93 -3.63
N VAL A 52 55.85 -10.98 -3.33
CA VAL A 52 55.40 -9.97 -4.31
C VAL A 52 56.58 -9.14 -4.81
N GLN A 53 57.39 -8.59 -3.90
CA GLN A 53 58.54 -7.77 -4.26
C GLN A 53 59.56 -8.54 -5.11
N PHE A 54 59.89 -9.79 -4.78
CA PHE A 54 60.85 -10.57 -5.55
C PHE A 54 60.34 -10.92 -6.95
N LEU A 55 59.08 -11.34 -7.07
CA LEU A 55 58.49 -11.71 -8.35
C LEU A 55 58.19 -10.50 -9.24
N GLU A 56 57.69 -9.39 -8.70
CA GLU A 56 57.51 -8.16 -9.47
C GLU A 56 58.84 -7.64 -10.02
N GLN A 57 59.92 -7.68 -9.22
CA GLN A 57 61.24 -7.23 -9.69
C GLN A 57 61.85 -8.19 -10.71
N ALA A 58 61.57 -9.50 -10.62
CA ALA A 58 62.00 -10.49 -11.61
C ALA A 58 61.21 -10.41 -12.92
N SER A 59 59.95 -9.96 -12.87
CA SER A 59 59.02 -9.91 -14.01
C SER A 59 58.91 -8.53 -14.67
N LYS A 60 59.71 -7.54 -14.25
CA LYS A 60 59.75 -6.21 -14.88
C LYS A 60 60.20 -6.32 -16.33
N PRO A 61 59.37 -5.87 -17.31
CA PRO A 61 59.77 -5.91 -18.71
C PRO A 61 60.93 -4.93 -18.95
N SER A 62 61.92 -5.38 -19.71
CA SER A 62 63.02 -4.51 -20.15
C SER A 62 62.59 -3.72 -21.38
N VAL A 63 62.94 -2.44 -21.41
CA VAL A 63 62.69 -1.57 -22.56
C VAL A 63 63.97 -1.55 -23.40
N ASN A 64 63.89 -1.87 -24.70
CA ASN A 64 65.05 -1.79 -25.59
C ASN A 64 65.41 -0.32 -25.91
N GLU A 65 66.56 -0.07 -26.55
CA GLU A 65 67.01 1.28 -26.94
C GLU A 65 66.01 2.04 -27.86
N GLN A 66 65.00 1.34 -28.40
CA GLN A 66 63.93 1.88 -29.25
C GLN A 66 62.59 2.03 -28.52
N ASN A 67 62.57 1.99 -27.17
CA ASN A 67 61.36 2.07 -26.35
C ASN A 67 60.32 0.95 -26.55
N GLN A 68 60.71 -0.19 -27.16
CA GLN A 68 59.84 -1.36 -27.27
C GLN A 68 59.98 -2.25 -26.05
N VAL A 69 58.82 -2.68 -25.52
CA VAL A 69 58.70 -3.56 -24.36
C VAL A 69 59.13 -4.98 -24.78
N GLN A 70 60.23 -5.47 -24.21
CA GLN A 70 60.68 -6.85 -24.38
C GLN A 70 60.28 -7.70 -23.16
N PRO A 71 60.04 -9.02 -23.35
CA PRO A 71 59.81 -9.94 -22.24
C PRO A 71 61.02 -9.91 -21.28
N PRO A 72 60.79 -10.14 -19.97
CA PRO A 72 61.84 -10.03 -18.96
C PRO A 72 63.04 -10.95 -19.28
N PRO A 73 64.28 -10.45 -19.22
CA PRO A 73 65.47 -11.24 -19.56
C PRO A 73 65.73 -12.33 -18.50
N ASP A 74 65.96 -13.58 -18.93
CA ASP A 74 66.34 -14.67 -18.03
C ASP A 74 67.83 -14.56 -17.65
N ASN A 75 68.14 -13.60 -16.78
CA ASN A 75 69.48 -13.35 -16.26
C ASN A 75 69.67 -13.96 -14.85
N LYS A 76 70.94 -14.10 -14.43
CA LYS A 76 71.30 -14.67 -13.11
C LYS A 76 70.58 -13.97 -11.95
N ARG A 77 70.38 -12.65 -12.04
CA ARG A 77 69.64 -11.86 -11.04
C ARG A 77 68.19 -12.31 -10.91
N ASN A 78 67.47 -12.48 -12.04
CA ASN A 78 66.07 -12.86 -12.05
C ASN A 78 65.87 -14.30 -11.57
N ARG A 79 66.78 -15.22 -11.90
CA ARG A 79 66.80 -16.60 -11.36
C ARG A 79 66.95 -16.63 -9.84
N ILE A 80 67.84 -15.80 -9.29
CA ILE A 80 68.04 -15.70 -7.84
C ILE A 80 66.80 -15.09 -7.16
N LEU A 81 66.19 -14.04 -7.72
CA LEU A 81 64.96 -13.44 -7.17
C LEU A 81 63.79 -14.43 -7.14
N LYS A 82 63.60 -15.19 -8.23
CA LYS A 82 62.64 -16.29 -8.33
C LYS A 82 62.89 -17.38 -7.27
N LEU A 83 64.14 -17.80 -7.10
CA LEU A 83 64.53 -18.76 -6.06
C LEU A 83 64.26 -18.23 -4.65
N LEU A 84 64.54 -16.95 -4.38
CA LEU A 84 64.23 -16.31 -3.09
C LEU A 84 62.72 -16.31 -2.82
N ALA A 85 61.88 -16.05 -3.83
CA ALA A 85 60.43 -16.16 -3.70
C ALA A 85 59.97 -17.58 -3.34
N LEU A 86 60.54 -18.61 -4.00
CA LEU A 86 60.26 -20.01 -3.68
C LEU A 86 60.72 -20.39 -2.26
N LYS A 87 61.86 -19.86 -1.79
CA LYS A 87 62.33 -20.07 -0.41
C LYS A 87 61.39 -19.46 0.62
N VAL A 88 60.85 -18.27 0.34
CA VAL A 88 59.85 -17.64 1.20
C VAL A 88 58.55 -18.45 1.20
N ALA A 89 58.10 -18.97 0.06
CA ALA A 89 56.94 -19.86 0.00
C ALA A 89 57.16 -21.17 0.76
N ALA A 90 58.37 -21.74 0.69
CA ALA A 90 58.77 -22.90 1.48
C ALA A 90 58.84 -22.62 2.99
N HIS A 91 59.15 -21.37 3.40
CA HIS A 91 59.05 -20.93 4.81
C HIS A 91 57.61 -21.01 5.32
N LEU A 92 56.68 -20.54 4.48
CA LEU A 92 55.24 -20.60 4.71
C LEU A 92 54.69 -22.02 4.54
N LYS A 93 55.56 -23.03 4.37
CA LYS A 93 55.23 -24.44 4.18
C LYS A 93 54.29 -24.70 3.00
N TRP A 94 54.25 -23.82 2.00
CA TRP A 94 53.30 -23.92 0.88
C TRP A 94 51.83 -23.93 1.32
N ASP A 95 51.51 -23.23 2.40
CA ASP A 95 50.13 -23.04 2.87
C ASP A 95 49.32 -22.25 1.82
N LEU A 96 48.42 -22.95 1.12
CA LEU A 96 47.61 -22.36 0.06
C LEU A 96 46.59 -21.35 0.59
N ASP A 97 46.09 -21.50 1.82
CA ASP A 97 45.18 -20.52 2.42
C ASP A 97 45.85 -19.16 2.62
N ILE A 98 47.14 -19.18 3.00
CA ILE A 98 47.94 -17.97 3.15
C ILE A 98 48.26 -17.40 1.77
N LEU A 99 48.74 -18.24 0.84
CA LEU A 99 49.20 -17.79 -0.48
C LEU A 99 48.05 -17.25 -1.35
N GLU A 100 46.88 -17.90 -1.35
CA GLU A 100 45.68 -17.47 -2.11
C GLU A 100 45.12 -16.14 -1.59
N LYS A 101 44.90 -16.01 -0.27
CA LYS A 101 44.28 -14.81 0.32
C LYS A 101 45.18 -13.57 0.28
N SER A 102 46.48 -13.75 0.11
CA SER A 102 47.47 -12.69 0.31
C SER A 102 48.29 -12.33 -0.93
N LEU A 103 48.28 -13.16 -1.98
CA LEU A 103 48.90 -12.88 -3.28
C LEU A 103 47.84 -12.65 -4.35
N SER A 104 48.14 -11.79 -5.32
CA SER A 104 47.26 -11.67 -6.51
C SER A 104 47.40 -12.90 -7.41
N VAL A 105 46.33 -13.25 -8.11
CA VAL A 105 46.27 -14.37 -9.06
C VAL A 105 47.45 -14.43 -10.05
N PRO A 106 47.89 -13.33 -10.69
CA PRO A 106 49.07 -13.36 -11.56
C PRO A 106 50.36 -13.69 -10.81
N VAL A 107 50.55 -13.15 -9.59
CA VAL A 107 51.74 -13.39 -8.77
C VAL A 107 51.80 -14.82 -8.28
N LEU A 108 50.65 -15.38 -7.87
CA LEU A 108 50.52 -16.77 -7.45
C LEU A 108 50.81 -17.74 -8.61
N ASN A 109 50.27 -17.46 -9.80
CA ASN A 109 50.57 -18.25 -10.99
C ASN A 109 52.05 -18.17 -11.40
N MET A 110 52.69 -17.01 -11.27
CA MET A 110 54.14 -16.87 -11.50
C MET A 110 54.95 -17.72 -10.51
N LEU A 111 54.59 -17.70 -9.22
CA LEU A 111 55.25 -18.48 -8.18
C LEU A 111 55.15 -20.00 -8.43
N LEU A 112 53.95 -20.47 -8.79
CA LEU A 112 53.69 -21.89 -9.04
C LEU A 112 54.32 -22.39 -10.34
N ASN A 113 54.35 -21.60 -11.41
CA ASN A 113 55.08 -21.96 -12.62
C ASN A 113 56.58 -22.09 -12.36
N GLU A 114 57.14 -21.21 -11.52
CA GLU A 114 58.54 -21.30 -11.12
C GLU A 114 58.82 -22.55 -10.27
N LEU A 115 57.86 -22.97 -9.43
CA LEU A 115 57.93 -24.23 -8.69
C LEU A 115 57.96 -25.46 -9.63
N LEU A 116 57.19 -25.44 -10.71
CA LEU A 116 57.22 -26.49 -11.74
C LEU A 116 58.57 -26.51 -12.47
N CYS A 117 59.09 -25.33 -12.82
CA CYS A 117 60.40 -25.20 -13.47
C CYS A 117 61.53 -25.76 -12.59
N ILE A 118 61.59 -25.41 -11.31
CA ILE A 118 62.65 -25.90 -10.40
C ILE A 118 62.50 -27.40 -10.10
N SER A 119 61.28 -27.93 -10.19
CA SER A 119 60.98 -29.35 -10.02
C SER A 119 61.24 -30.19 -11.28
N LYS A 120 61.84 -29.57 -12.32
CA LYS A 120 62.17 -30.18 -13.62
C LYS A 120 60.96 -30.77 -14.37
N VAL A 121 59.78 -30.15 -14.22
CA VAL A 121 58.61 -30.51 -15.03
C VAL A 121 58.84 -30.03 -16.48
N PRO A 122 58.68 -30.88 -17.50
CA PRO A 122 58.91 -30.49 -18.90
C PRO A 122 58.00 -29.31 -19.32
N PRO A 123 58.55 -28.21 -19.87
CA PRO A 123 57.74 -27.08 -20.29
C PRO A 123 56.86 -27.45 -21.49
N GLY A 124 55.57 -27.13 -21.42
CA GLY A 124 54.61 -27.31 -22.52
C GLY A 124 53.85 -28.65 -22.54
N THR A 125 54.16 -29.59 -21.63
CA THR A 125 53.42 -30.84 -21.48
C THR A 125 52.19 -30.64 -20.58
N LYS A 126 51.03 -31.19 -20.96
CA LYS A 126 49.86 -31.19 -20.08
C LYS A 126 50.09 -32.11 -18.89
N HIS A 127 49.73 -31.66 -17.69
CA HIS A 127 49.88 -32.46 -16.47
C HIS A 127 49.08 -33.78 -16.49
N VAL A 128 47.96 -33.81 -17.23
CA VAL A 128 47.09 -35.00 -17.37
C VAL A 128 47.81 -36.16 -18.08
N ASP A 129 48.75 -35.85 -18.96
CA ASP A 129 49.46 -36.85 -19.77
C ASP A 129 50.68 -37.45 -19.02
N MET A 130 50.98 -36.95 -17.81
CA MET A 130 52.09 -37.42 -16.98
C MET A 130 51.64 -38.47 -15.97
N ASP A 131 52.34 -39.60 -15.89
CA ASP A 131 52.08 -40.62 -14.88
C ASP A 131 52.70 -40.25 -13.52
N LEU A 132 51.87 -39.76 -12.59
CA LEU A 132 52.29 -39.37 -11.24
C LEU A 132 52.96 -40.50 -10.44
N ALA A 133 52.67 -41.77 -10.76
CA ALA A 133 53.23 -42.92 -10.05
C ALA A 133 54.73 -43.11 -10.33
N THR A 134 55.17 -42.84 -11.57
CA THR A 134 56.56 -43.01 -12.02
C THR A 134 57.46 -41.79 -11.74
N LEU A 135 56.87 -40.62 -11.43
CA LEU A 135 57.62 -39.40 -11.13
C LEU A 135 58.29 -39.40 -9.74
N PRO A 136 59.39 -38.64 -9.55
CA PRO A 136 59.96 -38.35 -8.24
C PRO A 136 58.90 -37.75 -7.29
N PRO A 137 58.91 -38.10 -5.98
CA PRO A 137 57.86 -37.69 -5.06
C PRO A 137 57.80 -36.17 -4.83
N THR A 138 58.91 -35.45 -4.99
CA THR A 138 58.95 -33.98 -4.96
C THR A 138 58.36 -33.33 -6.21
N THR A 139 58.62 -33.90 -7.39
CA THR A 139 58.04 -33.45 -8.67
C THR A 139 56.54 -33.73 -8.72
N ALA A 140 56.10 -34.90 -8.26
CA ALA A 140 54.69 -35.22 -8.10
C ALA A 140 53.99 -34.24 -7.15
N MET A 141 54.61 -33.90 -6.00
CA MET A 141 54.06 -32.92 -5.07
C MET A 141 53.93 -31.52 -5.67
N ALA A 142 54.91 -31.07 -6.46
CA ALA A 142 54.86 -29.76 -7.14
C ALA A 142 53.71 -29.68 -8.16
N ILE A 143 53.49 -30.75 -8.94
CA ILE A 143 52.34 -30.86 -9.86
C ILE A 143 51.03 -30.83 -9.06
N LEU A 144 50.96 -31.48 -7.91
CA LEU A 144 49.75 -31.50 -7.08
C LEU A 144 49.46 -30.13 -6.44
N LEU A 145 50.46 -29.44 -5.90
CA LEU A 145 50.29 -28.09 -5.37
C LEU A 145 49.81 -27.11 -6.44
N TYR A 146 50.34 -27.21 -7.65
CA TYR A 146 49.88 -26.42 -8.80
C TYR A 146 48.40 -26.68 -9.08
N ASN A 147 48.00 -27.93 -9.34
CA ASN A 147 46.62 -28.25 -9.74
C ASN A 147 45.59 -28.02 -8.61
N ARG A 148 45.98 -28.18 -7.34
CA ARG A 148 45.13 -27.83 -6.18
C ARG A 148 44.86 -26.34 -6.11
N CYS A 149 45.91 -25.52 -6.23
CA CYS A 149 45.77 -24.06 -6.23
C CYS A 149 44.92 -23.57 -7.41
N MET A 150 45.14 -24.11 -8.61
CA MET A 150 44.34 -23.78 -9.80
C MET A 150 42.83 -24.06 -9.60
N ASN A 151 42.48 -25.14 -8.90
CA ASN A 151 41.09 -25.45 -8.56
C ASN A 151 40.51 -24.53 -7.46
N GLN A 152 41.31 -24.06 -6.51
CA GLN A 152 40.88 -23.08 -5.50
C GLN A 152 40.62 -21.71 -6.12
N MET A 153 41.51 -21.25 -7.00
CA MET A 153 41.40 -19.98 -7.72
C MET A 153 40.16 -19.90 -8.63
N GLN A 154 39.61 -21.03 -9.08
CA GLN A 154 38.35 -21.06 -9.82
C GLN A 154 37.14 -20.68 -8.95
N GLN A 155 37.24 -20.84 -7.62
CA GLN A 155 36.14 -20.55 -6.69
C GLN A 155 35.90 -19.05 -6.50
N GLU A 156 36.90 -18.21 -6.76
CA GLU A 156 36.79 -16.75 -6.67
C GLU A 156 36.13 -16.14 -7.92
N LYS A 157 34.93 -15.58 -7.75
CA LYS A 157 34.13 -15.03 -8.86
C LYS A 157 34.55 -13.63 -9.32
N GLU A 158 35.49 -12.98 -8.64
CA GLU A 158 35.90 -11.58 -8.89
C GLU A 158 37.09 -11.44 -9.86
N LEU A 159 37.25 -12.40 -10.79
CA LEU A 159 38.33 -12.39 -11.77
C LEU A 159 37.89 -11.78 -13.11
N THR A 160 38.83 -11.17 -13.83
CA THR A 160 38.58 -10.67 -15.20
C THR A 160 38.23 -11.81 -16.15
N GLU A 161 37.26 -11.63 -17.05
CA GLU A 161 36.71 -12.68 -17.94
C GLU A 161 37.78 -13.47 -18.72
N ASN A 162 38.85 -12.82 -19.14
CA ASN A 162 39.95 -13.46 -19.87
C ASN A 162 40.72 -14.47 -19.00
N ILE A 163 40.93 -14.17 -17.72
CA ILE A 163 41.59 -15.06 -16.76
C ILE A 163 40.65 -16.21 -16.42
N LEU A 164 39.36 -15.93 -16.21
CA LEU A 164 38.34 -16.96 -15.96
C LEU A 164 38.21 -17.97 -17.11
N LYS A 165 38.38 -17.55 -18.37
CA LYS A 165 38.32 -18.46 -19.52
C LYS A 165 39.49 -19.46 -19.53
N VAL A 166 40.71 -18.97 -19.32
CA VAL A 166 41.93 -19.80 -19.27
C VAL A 166 41.88 -20.75 -18.05
N LEU A 167 41.44 -20.25 -16.89
CA LEU A 167 41.27 -21.06 -15.69
C LEU A 167 40.21 -22.16 -15.88
N LYS A 168 39.10 -21.87 -16.57
CA LYS A 168 38.05 -22.88 -16.88
C LYS A 168 38.55 -23.99 -17.81
N GLU A 169 39.36 -23.67 -18.82
CA GLU A 169 39.94 -24.65 -19.74
C GLU A 169 40.98 -25.54 -19.03
N GLN A 170 41.69 -25.01 -18.04
CA GLN A 170 42.68 -25.75 -17.24
C GLN A 170 42.07 -26.52 -16.05
N ALA A 171 40.85 -26.18 -15.64
CA ALA A 171 40.16 -26.81 -14.51
C ALA A 171 39.77 -28.27 -14.76
N SER A 172 39.29 -28.60 -15.97
CA SER A 172 38.98 -30.00 -16.32
C SER A 172 40.22 -30.88 -16.26
N ASP A 173 41.34 -30.36 -16.76
CA ASP A 173 42.63 -31.03 -16.74
C ASP A 173 43.13 -31.17 -15.28
N SER A 174 42.95 -30.13 -14.45
CA SER A 174 43.31 -30.17 -13.03
C SER A 174 42.51 -31.19 -12.22
N ILE A 175 41.19 -31.31 -12.46
CA ILE A 175 40.33 -32.30 -11.80
C ILE A 175 40.81 -33.73 -12.11
N LEU A 176 41.11 -34.04 -13.37
CA LEU A 176 41.62 -35.36 -13.76
C LEU A 176 42.96 -35.70 -13.12
N VAL A 177 43.87 -34.72 -13.00
CA VAL A 177 45.17 -34.90 -12.32
C VAL A 177 44.96 -35.17 -10.82
N LEU A 178 44.04 -34.46 -10.17
CA LEU A 178 43.72 -34.68 -8.76
C LEU A 178 43.02 -36.03 -8.51
N GLU A 179 42.16 -36.48 -9.42
CA GLU A 179 41.57 -37.83 -9.37
C GLU A 179 42.65 -38.92 -9.51
N ALA A 180 43.64 -38.72 -10.39
CA ALA A 180 44.78 -39.61 -10.51
C ALA A 180 45.65 -39.62 -9.23
N ALA A 181 45.77 -38.47 -8.56
CA ALA A 181 46.51 -38.34 -7.31
C ALA A 181 45.95 -39.17 -6.16
N LEU A 182 44.62 -39.35 -6.11
CA LEU A 182 43.96 -40.18 -5.09
C LEU A 182 44.37 -41.66 -5.17
N LYS A 183 44.91 -42.12 -6.31
CA LYS A 183 45.36 -43.51 -6.53
C LYS A 183 46.81 -43.75 -6.11
N LEU A 184 47.53 -42.73 -5.67
CA LEU A 184 48.92 -42.85 -5.23
C LEU A 184 48.98 -43.51 -3.84
N ASN A 185 49.83 -44.53 -3.70
CA ASN A 185 50.12 -45.22 -2.44
C ASN A 185 51.56 -44.97 -1.97
N LYS A 186 52.11 -43.79 -2.24
CA LYS A 186 53.47 -43.39 -1.85
C LYS A 186 53.46 -42.05 -1.13
N ASP A 187 54.28 -41.95 -0.08
CA ASP A 187 54.48 -40.69 0.63
C ASP A 187 55.17 -39.66 -0.27
N LEU A 188 54.75 -38.41 -0.16
CA LEU A 188 55.24 -37.30 -0.97
C LEU A 188 56.09 -36.34 -0.14
N TYR A 189 56.93 -35.55 -0.80
CA TYR A 189 57.82 -34.61 -0.13
C TYR A 189 57.63 -33.20 -0.68
N VAL A 190 57.42 -32.23 0.21
CA VAL A 190 57.35 -30.81 -0.15
C VAL A 190 58.74 -30.19 -0.15
N HIS A 191 58.98 -29.27 -1.09
CA HIS A 191 60.22 -28.52 -1.12
C HIS A 191 60.38 -27.63 0.11
N THR A 192 61.50 -27.79 0.81
CA THR A 192 61.97 -26.91 1.88
C THR A 192 63.03 -25.95 1.33
N MET A 193 63.42 -24.91 2.08
CA MET A 193 64.53 -24.03 1.66
C MET A 193 65.80 -24.83 1.30
N ARG A 194 66.08 -25.89 2.07
CA ARG A 194 67.24 -26.76 1.86
C ARG A 194 67.13 -27.59 0.58
N THR A 195 65.94 -28.08 0.20
CA THR A 195 65.80 -28.81 -1.07
C THR A 195 65.89 -27.87 -2.27
N LEU A 196 65.38 -26.65 -2.15
CA LEU A 196 65.49 -25.62 -3.20
C LEU A 196 66.95 -25.21 -3.44
N ASP A 197 67.76 -25.12 -2.38
CA ASP A 197 69.20 -24.87 -2.50
C ASP A 197 69.94 -25.99 -3.20
N LEU A 198 69.62 -27.25 -2.87
CA LEU A 198 70.22 -28.42 -3.51
C LEU A 198 69.85 -28.54 -4.99
N LEU A 199 68.64 -28.11 -5.38
CA LEU A 199 68.16 -28.13 -6.76
C LEU A 199 68.68 -26.96 -7.60
N ALA A 200 69.09 -25.86 -6.95
CA ALA A 200 69.63 -24.66 -7.61
C ALA A 200 71.14 -24.75 -7.92
N MET A 201 71.87 -25.73 -7.39
CA MET A 201 73.30 -25.93 -7.70
C MET A 201 73.48 -26.51 -9.12
N GLU A 202 74.53 -26.07 -9.84
CA GLU A 202 74.79 -26.55 -11.21
C GLU A 202 75.07 -28.06 -11.28
N PRO A 203 74.74 -28.74 -12.41
CA PRO A 203 74.63 -30.20 -12.52
C PRO A 203 75.91 -31.04 -12.27
N GLY A 204 77.04 -30.41 -11.93
CA GLY A 204 78.35 -31.06 -11.84
C GLY A 204 78.83 -31.48 -10.45
N VAL A 205 78.08 -31.25 -9.37
CA VAL A 205 78.60 -31.39 -7.98
C VAL A 205 77.84 -32.40 -7.10
N VAL A 206 76.76 -33.03 -7.58
CA VAL A 206 75.92 -33.92 -6.76
C VAL A 206 75.73 -35.28 -7.42
N ASN A 207 76.13 -36.35 -6.71
CA ASN A 207 75.91 -37.73 -7.13
C ASN A 207 74.43 -38.10 -6.87
N GLY A 208 73.65 -38.31 -7.94
CA GLY A 208 72.37 -39.02 -7.91
C GLY A 208 71.11 -38.18 -7.61
N GLU A 209 70.14 -38.23 -8.52
CA GLU A 209 68.79 -37.61 -8.39
C GLU A 209 67.95 -38.15 -7.20
N THR A 210 68.43 -39.19 -6.53
CA THR A 210 67.78 -39.87 -5.39
C THR A 210 68.02 -39.18 -4.03
N GLU A 211 69.09 -38.40 -3.86
CA GLU A 211 69.36 -37.73 -2.57
C GLU A 211 68.58 -36.41 -2.41
N SER A 212 68.31 -35.66 -3.48
CA SER A 212 67.56 -34.39 -3.40
C SER A 212 66.04 -34.57 -3.24
N SER A 213 65.50 -35.74 -3.61
CA SER A 213 64.05 -36.03 -3.63
C SER A 213 63.47 -36.51 -2.29
N THR A 214 64.31 -36.87 -1.31
CA THR A 214 63.88 -37.40 0.00
C THR A 214 64.17 -36.46 1.18
N VAL A 215 64.84 -35.33 0.94
CA VAL A 215 65.22 -34.31 1.96
C VAL A 215 64.09 -33.29 2.23
N GLY A 216 62.98 -33.38 1.51
CA GLY A 216 61.82 -32.50 1.69
C GLY A 216 61.01 -32.77 2.97
N LEU A 217 60.01 -31.93 3.23
CA LEU A 217 59.05 -32.18 4.32
C LEU A 217 58.15 -33.35 3.90
N LYS A 218 58.24 -34.48 4.61
CA LYS A 218 57.45 -35.68 4.33
C LYS A 218 55.98 -35.44 4.67
N ILE A 219 55.09 -35.63 3.70
CA ILE A 219 53.63 -35.67 3.89
C ILE A 219 53.15 -37.11 3.72
N LYS A 220 52.32 -37.55 4.66
CA LYS A 220 51.67 -38.85 4.60
C LYS A 220 50.65 -38.89 3.48
N THR A 221 50.50 -40.06 2.86
CA THR A 221 49.53 -40.28 1.78
C THR A 221 48.10 -39.90 2.20
N GLU A 222 47.69 -40.21 3.43
CA GLU A 222 46.35 -39.90 3.95
C GLU A 222 46.10 -38.39 4.10
N GLU A 223 47.12 -37.63 4.50
CA GLU A 223 47.06 -36.17 4.65
C GLU A 223 46.90 -35.46 3.29
N MET A 224 47.55 -36.01 2.26
CA MET A 224 47.38 -35.56 0.87
C MET A 224 46.00 -35.92 0.32
N GLN A 225 45.56 -37.16 0.49
CA GLN A 225 44.24 -37.61 0.05
C GLN A 225 43.11 -36.80 0.69
N CYS A 226 43.26 -36.43 1.97
CA CYS A 226 42.31 -35.61 2.70
C CYS A 226 42.11 -34.22 2.04
N GLN A 227 43.21 -33.52 1.77
CA GLN A 227 43.16 -32.20 1.14
C GLN A 227 42.67 -32.26 -0.31
N VAL A 228 43.11 -33.27 -1.08
CA VAL A 228 42.66 -33.47 -2.47
C VAL A 228 41.16 -33.80 -2.53
N CYS A 229 40.64 -34.62 -1.59
CA CYS A 229 39.20 -34.89 -1.50
C CYS A 229 38.41 -33.62 -1.17
N TYR A 230 38.92 -32.74 -0.30
CA TYR A 230 38.26 -31.47 0.03
C TYR A 230 38.16 -30.55 -1.20
N ASP A 231 39.29 -30.35 -1.89
CA ASP A 231 39.39 -29.48 -3.06
C ASP A 231 38.51 -30.00 -4.22
N LEU A 232 38.54 -31.32 -4.49
CA LEU A 232 37.67 -31.97 -5.47
C LEU A 232 36.18 -31.86 -5.10
N GLY A 233 35.85 -32.07 -3.83
CA GLY A 233 34.48 -31.91 -3.33
C GLY A 233 33.94 -30.51 -3.57
N ALA A 234 34.74 -29.48 -3.31
CA ALA A 234 34.38 -28.09 -3.55
C ALA A 234 34.19 -27.77 -5.04
N ALA A 235 35.08 -28.29 -5.90
CA ALA A 235 34.97 -28.12 -7.35
C ALA A 235 33.69 -28.77 -7.91
N TYR A 236 33.41 -30.03 -7.53
CA TYR A 236 32.18 -30.73 -7.94
C TYR A 236 30.92 -30.06 -7.40
N PHE A 237 30.94 -29.54 -6.16
CA PHE A 237 29.80 -28.82 -5.59
C PHE A 237 29.43 -27.57 -6.39
N GLN A 238 30.42 -26.82 -6.88
CA GLN A 238 30.18 -25.67 -7.74
C GLN A 238 29.65 -26.07 -9.12
N GLN A 239 30.19 -27.15 -9.72
CA GLN A 239 29.68 -27.68 -11.00
C GLN A 239 28.25 -28.23 -10.88
N GLY A 240 27.84 -28.64 -9.69
CA GLY A 240 26.50 -29.14 -9.41
C GLY A 240 25.37 -28.15 -9.73
N SER A 241 25.63 -26.84 -9.75
CA SER A 241 24.62 -25.86 -10.18
C SER A 241 24.21 -26.04 -11.65
N THR A 242 25.12 -26.59 -12.46
CA THR A 242 24.93 -26.82 -13.90
C THR A 242 24.59 -28.29 -14.20
N ASN A 243 25.16 -29.24 -13.44
CA ASN A 243 24.87 -30.67 -13.58
C ASN A 243 24.58 -31.33 -12.22
N PRO A 244 23.31 -31.60 -11.87
CA PRO A 244 22.92 -32.13 -10.56
C PRO A 244 23.55 -33.49 -10.19
N ALA A 245 23.91 -34.32 -11.18
CA ALA A 245 24.52 -35.63 -10.93
C ALA A 245 25.91 -35.51 -10.27
N VAL A 246 26.59 -34.37 -10.45
CA VAL A 246 27.93 -34.12 -9.91
C VAL A 246 27.91 -33.86 -8.40
N TYR A 247 26.74 -33.55 -7.81
CA TYR A 247 26.59 -33.45 -6.37
C TYR A 247 26.82 -34.79 -5.65
N GLU A 248 26.62 -35.93 -6.30
CA GLU A 248 26.92 -37.26 -5.74
C GLU A 248 28.41 -37.43 -5.53
N ASN A 249 29.21 -37.06 -6.54
CA ASN A 249 30.67 -37.08 -6.45
C ASN A 249 31.18 -36.09 -5.39
N ALA A 250 30.59 -34.88 -5.32
CA ALA A 250 30.92 -33.90 -4.28
C ALA A 250 30.67 -34.47 -2.87
N ARG A 251 29.52 -35.14 -2.69
CA ARG A 251 29.16 -35.80 -1.44
C ARG A 251 30.19 -36.86 -1.07
N GLU A 252 30.49 -37.80 -1.97
CA GLU A 252 31.47 -38.86 -1.71
C GLU A 252 32.81 -38.28 -1.22
N LYS A 253 33.33 -37.26 -1.91
CA LYS A 253 34.62 -36.65 -1.55
C LYS A 253 34.58 -35.88 -0.22
N PHE A 254 33.52 -35.14 0.10
CA PHE A 254 33.41 -34.47 1.41
C PHE A 254 33.25 -35.44 2.57
N PHE A 255 32.48 -36.52 2.41
CA PHE A 255 32.34 -37.54 3.45
C PHE A 255 33.65 -38.32 3.65
N ARG A 256 34.36 -38.64 2.56
CA ARG A 256 35.70 -39.24 2.64
C ARG A 256 36.71 -38.30 3.31
N THR A 257 36.63 -37.00 3.06
CA THR A 257 37.43 -35.98 3.75
C THR A 257 37.18 -36.02 5.26
N LYS A 258 35.90 -36.08 5.67
CA LYS A 258 35.51 -36.15 7.09
C LYS A 258 36.02 -37.42 7.80
N GLU A 259 36.02 -38.56 7.11
CA GLU A 259 36.60 -39.81 7.60
C GLU A 259 38.12 -39.68 7.79
N LEU A 260 38.83 -39.19 6.77
CA LEU A 260 40.29 -39.04 6.79
C LEU A 260 40.75 -38.04 7.87
N ILE A 261 40.00 -36.96 8.13
CA ILE A 261 40.29 -36.03 9.24
C ILE A 261 40.24 -36.75 10.59
N ALA A 262 39.27 -37.64 10.79
CA ALA A 262 39.14 -38.41 12.02
C ALA A 262 40.29 -39.44 12.20
N GLU A 263 40.83 -39.97 11.10
CA GLU A 263 41.96 -40.91 11.10
C GLU A 263 43.32 -40.22 11.32
N ILE A 264 43.51 -38.98 10.82
CA ILE A 264 44.78 -38.24 10.90
C ILE A 264 45.06 -37.70 12.31
N GLY A 265 44.03 -37.28 13.06
CA GLY A 265 44.15 -36.75 14.43
C GLY A 265 44.98 -35.45 14.54
N SER A 266 45.40 -35.08 15.75
CA SER A 266 46.12 -33.82 16.06
C SER A 266 47.61 -33.78 15.63
N LEU A 267 48.06 -34.73 14.80
CA LEU A 267 49.46 -34.91 14.37
C LEU A 267 49.73 -34.39 12.94
N SER A 268 48.78 -33.70 12.30
CA SER A 268 48.96 -33.15 10.95
C SER A 268 49.94 -31.97 10.94
N LEU A 269 50.95 -32.02 10.06
CA LEU A 269 51.96 -30.97 9.91
C LEU A 269 51.67 -30.00 8.76
N HIS A 270 50.74 -30.37 7.85
CA HIS A 270 50.48 -29.68 6.57
C HIS A 270 48.99 -29.68 6.14
N CYS A 271 48.07 -30.29 6.90
CA CYS A 271 46.63 -30.25 6.61
C CYS A 271 45.96 -28.98 7.15
N THR A 272 45.46 -28.12 6.26
CA THR A 272 44.66 -26.94 6.60
C THR A 272 43.26 -27.07 5.97
N ILE A 273 42.32 -27.67 6.70
CA ILE A 273 40.92 -27.78 6.25
C ILE A 273 40.03 -27.03 7.24
N ASP A 274 39.18 -26.13 6.72
CA ASP A 274 38.14 -25.49 7.51
C ASP A 274 37.00 -26.48 7.80
N GLU A 275 37.01 -27.06 8.99
CA GLU A 275 36.00 -28.00 9.48
C GLU A 275 34.59 -27.40 9.50
N LYS A 276 34.43 -26.08 9.72
CA LYS A 276 33.11 -25.43 9.73
C LYS A 276 32.56 -25.35 8.31
N ARG A 277 33.41 -24.98 7.34
CA ARG A 277 33.05 -24.94 5.93
C ARG A 277 32.76 -26.34 5.38
N LEU A 278 33.56 -27.34 5.75
CA LEU A 278 33.31 -28.75 5.43
C LEU A 278 31.97 -29.23 6.00
N ALA A 279 31.65 -28.91 7.26
CA ALA A 279 30.37 -29.25 7.86
C ALA A 279 29.19 -28.64 7.08
N GLY A 280 29.33 -27.38 6.63
CA GLY A 280 28.34 -26.72 5.77
C GLY A 280 28.16 -27.43 4.42
N TYR A 281 29.25 -27.81 3.75
CA TYR A 281 29.18 -28.55 2.49
C TYR A 281 28.57 -29.94 2.66
N CYS A 282 28.95 -30.70 3.70
CA CYS A 282 28.36 -31.99 4.03
C CYS A 282 26.85 -31.88 4.27
N GLN A 283 26.42 -30.85 5.01
CA GLN A 283 25.00 -30.60 5.24
C GLN A 283 24.27 -30.25 3.93
N ALA A 284 24.84 -29.37 3.10
CA ALA A 284 24.26 -29.00 1.82
C ALA A 284 24.15 -30.21 0.86
N CYS A 285 25.21 -31.01 0.72
CA CYS A 285 25.21 -32.25 -0.06
C CYS A 285 24.21 -33.27 0.47
N GLY A 286 24.09 -33.41 1.79
CA GLY A 286 23.09 -34.29 2.42
C GLY A 286 21.64 -33.90 2.13
N VAL A 287 21.37 -32.60 1.89
CA VAL A 287 20.05 -32.15 1.42
C VAL A 287 19.93 -32.31 -0.10
N LEU A 288 20.97 -32.00 -0.89
CA LEU A 288 20.95 -32.03 -2.36
C LEU A 288 20.87 -33.43 -2.95
N VAL A 289 21.51 -34.43 -2.33
CA VAL A 289 21.54 -35.83 -2.78
C VAL A 289 20.85 -36.73 -1.75
N PRO A 290 19.64 -37.27 -2.02
CA PRO A 290 19.00 -38.22 -1.12
C PRO A 290 19.77 -39.55 -1.12
N SER A 291 20.23 -40.05 0.03
CA SER A 291 20.73 -41.44 0.11
C SER A 291 19.55 -42.41 0.14
N SER A 292 19.69 -43.52 -0.60
CA SER A 292 18.86 -44.72 -0.47
C SER A 292 19.01 -45.38 0.92
N ASP A 293 20.17 -45.20 1.57
CA ASP A 293 20.39 -45.61 2.96
C ASP A 293 19.93 -44.51 3.93
N SER A 294 18.72 -44.69 4.44
CA SER A 294 18.00 -43.75 5.31
C SER A 294 18.04 -44.13 6.79
N ALA A 295 19.00 -44.97 7.22
CA ALA A 295 18.96 -45.59 8.55
C ALA A 295 20.06 -45.14 9.55
N SER A 296 21.09 -44.38 9.16
CA SER A 296 22.29 -44.21 10.04
C SER A 296 22.75 -42.78 10.36
N GLN A 297 22.05 -41.72 9.92
CA GLN A 297 22.41 -40.33 10.30
C GLN A 297 21.21 -39.58 10.89
N GLN A 298 21.36 -39.06 12.11
CA GLN A 298 20.40 -38.13 12.72
C GLN A 298 20.26 -36.89 11.84
N LEU A 299 19.16 -36.79 11.09
CA LEU A 299 18.86 -35.64 10.25
C LEU A 299 18.59 -34.40 11.13
N THR A 300 19.29 -33.31 10.86
CA THR A 300 19.03 -32.03 11.53
C THR A 300 17.63 -31.50 11.17
N PRO A 301 16.93 -30.77 12.07
CA PRO A 301 15.65 -30.14 11.77
C PRO A 301 15.70 -29.27 10.50
N TYR A 302 16.83 -28.59 10.29
CA TYR A 302 17.10 -27.81 9.08
C TYR A 302 17.05 -28.66 7.80
N SER A 303 17.71 -29.83 7.78
CA SER A 303 17.67 -30.74 6.62
C SER A 303 16.29 -31.35 6.39
N GLN A 304 15.54 -31.64 7.46
CA GLN A 304 14.19 -32.19 7.35
C GLN A 304 13.22 -31.21 6.68
N VAL A 305 13.27 -29.92 7.05
CA VAL A 305 12.42 -28.89 6.44
C VAL A 305 12.66 -28.78 4.94
N HIS A 306 13.93 -28.77 4.50
CA HIS A 306 14.25 -28.72 3.07
C HIS A 306 13.78 -29.96 2.30
N ILE A 307 13.89 -31.15 2.89
CA ILE A 307 13.37 -32.39 2.29
C ILE A 307 11.84 -32.30 2.14
N CYS A 308 11.13 -31.84 3.17
CA CYS A 308 9.68 -31.65 3.14
C CYS A 308 9.22 -30.61 2.09
N LEU A 309 9.98 -29.52 1.93
CA LEU A 309 9.68 -28.49 0.93
C LEU A 309 9.85 -29.01 -0.51
N ARG A 310 10.81 -29.91 -0.75
CA ARG A 310 11.01 -30.54 -2.07
C ARG A 310 9.99 -31.64 -2.35
N SER A 311 9.64 -32.45 -1.35
CA SER A 311 8.67 -33.53 -1.51
C SER A 311 7.22 -33.04 -1.57
N GLY A 312 6.96 -31.76 -1.27
CA GLY A 312 5.60 -31.19 -1.22
C GLY A 312 4.83 -31.55 0.06
N ASN A 313 5.49 -32.13 1.06
CA ASN A 313 4.89 -32.54 2.33
C ASN A 313 4.82 -31.36 3.31
N TYR A 314 4.08 -30.31 2.96
CA TYR A 314 4.05 -29.06 3.73
C TYR A 314 3.41 -29.18 5.12
N GLN A 315 2.57 -30.19 5.35
CA GLN A 315 2.01 -30.45 6.68
C GLN A 315 3.11 -30.81 7.70
N GLU A 316 4.14 -31.53 7.26
CA GLU A 316 5.24 -31.91 8.15
C GLU A 316 6.09 -30.70 8.55
N VAL A 317 6.20 -29.69 7.66
CA VAL A 317 6.84 -28.40 7.97
C VAL A 317 6.13 -27.70 9.13
N THR A 318 4.80 -27.73 9.16
CA THR A 318 4.03 -27.10 10.25
C THR A 318 4.30 -27.75 11.61
N LYS A 319 4.46 -29.08 11.64
CA LYS A 319 4.80 -29.82 12.86
C LYS A 319 6.21 -29.50 13.34
N ILE A 320 7.20 -29.55 12.43
CA ILE A 320 8.58 -29.21 12.76
C ILE A 320 8.67 -27.78 13.33
N PHE A 321 7.93 -26.83 12.77
CA PHE A 321 7.94 -25.46 13.25
C PHE A 321 7.27 -25.30 14.61
N ALA A 322 6.19 -26.04 14.86
CA ALA A 322 5.52 -26.07 16.16
C ALA A 322 6.39 -26.71 17.25
N GLU A 323 7.12 -27.78 16.93
CA GLU A 323 8.10 -28.40 17.85
C GLU A 323 9.29 -27.49 18.12
N ASP A 324 9.81 -26.82 17.09
CA ASP A 324 10.94 -25.93 17.24
C ASP A 324 10.60 -24.65 18.04
N ASN A 325 9.33 -24.30 18.19
CA ASN A 325 8.92 -23.23 19.10
C ASN A 325 9.35 -23.50 20.56
N LEU A 326 9.53 -24.76 20.95
CA LEU A 326 10.06 -25.15 22.26
C LEU A 326 11.60 -25.21 22.30
N THR A 327 12.25 -25.69 21.23
CA THR A 327 13.69 -26.00 21.23
C THR A 327 14.57 -24.81 20.85
N PHE A 328 14.03 -23.83 20.14
CA PHE A 328 14.79 -22.66 19.65
C PHE A 328 15.99 -23.03 18.77
N SER A 329 15.93 -24.15 18.04
CA SER A 329 17.06 -24.65 17.24
C SER A 329 17.15 -24.04 15.84
N LEU A 330 16.02 -23.65 15.23
CA LEU A 330 16.01 -23.08 13.88
C LEU A 330 16.26 -21.56 13.88
N PRO A 331 17.16 -21.06 13.00
CA PRO A 331 17.33 -19.63 12.79
C PRO A 331 16.04 -18.97 12.30
N VAL A 332 15.71 -17.82 12.89
CA VAL A 332 14.52 -17.02 12.52
C VAL A 332 14.53 -16.63 11.04
N GLN A 333 15.69 -16.23 10.52
CA GLN A 333 15.85 -15.80 9.12
C GLN A 333 15.46 -16.92 8.15
N PHE A 334 15.78 -18.17 8.50
CA PHE A 334 15.40 -19.34 7.72
C PHE A 334 13.89 -19.53 7.71
N ARG A 335 13.23 -19.49 8.89
CA ARG A 335 11.76 -19.58 9.00
C ARG A 335 11.04 -18.50 8.20
N GLN A 336 11.54 -17.27 8.23
CA GLN A 336 10.99 -16.16 7.46
C GLN A 336 11.22 -16.33 5.95
N SER A 337 12.34 -16.93 5.54
CA SER A 337 12.60 -17.28 4.14
C SER A 337 11.60 -18.33 3.64
N VAL A 338 11.39 -19.40 4.42
CA VAL A 338 10.42 -20.46 4.09
C VAL A 338 9.00 -19.89 4.00
N LEU A 339 8.60 -19.05 4.96
CA LEU A 339 7.28 -18.41 4.92
C LEU A 339 7.09 -17.53 3.67
N ARG A 340 8.11 -16.74 3.29
CA ARG A 340 8.07 -15.93 2.06
C ARG A 340 7.97 -16.78 0.80
N GLU A 341 8.71 -17.88 0.73
CA GLU A 341 8.65 -18.83 -0.39
C GLU A 341 7.25 -19.44 -0.52
N LEU A 342 6.64 -19.86 0.60
CA LEU A 342 5.28 -20.42 0.61
C LEU A 342 4.24 -19.38 0.18
N PHE A 343 4.32 -18.15 0.70
CA PHE A 343 3.43 -17.07 0.26
C PHE A 343 3.57 -16.75 -1.23
N GLN A 344 4.79 -16.75 -1.76
CA GLN A 344 5.03 -16.53 -3.18
C GLN A 344 4.39 -17.65 -4.01
N LYS A 345 4.53 -18.92 -3.59
CA LYS A 345 3.90 -20.07 -4.26
C LYS A 345 2.37 -20.04 -4.15
N ALA A 346 1.82 -19.59 -3.04
CA ALA A 346 0.37 -19.44 -2.86
C ALA A 346 -0.19 -18.33 -3.77
N GLN A 347 0.47 -17.17 -3.83
CA GLN A 347 0.11 -16.04 -4.71
C GLN A 347 0.21 -16.39 -6.20
N GLN A 348 1.00 -17.40 -6.57
CA GLN A 348 1.10 -17.94 -7.93
C GLN A 348 -0.07 -18.87 -8.31
N GLY A 349 -1.07 -19.07 -7.44
CA GLY A 349 -2.34 -19.73 -7.78
C GLY A 349 -2.58 -21.10 -7.16
N ASN A 350 -1.81 -21.50 -6.13
CA ASN A 350 -2.04 -22.76 -5.43
C ASN A 350 -2.79 -22.53 -4.11
N GLU A 351 -4.12 -22.53 -4.16
CA GLU A 351 -4.99 -22.28 -3.00
C GLU A 351 -4.82 -23.30 -1.87
N ALA A 352 -4.38 -24.54 -2.16
CA ALA A 352 -4.12 -25.55 -1.14
C ALA A 352 -2.94 -25.15 -0.20
N LEU A 353 -2.11 -24.20 -0.62
CA LEU A 353 -1.03 -23.66 0.20
C LEU A 353 -1.49 -22.53 1.13
N ASP A 354 -2.67 -21.93 0.97
CA ASP A 354 -3.10 -20.80 1.81
C ASP A 354 -3.31 -21.22 3.27
N GLU A 355 -3.92 -22.39 3.49
CA GLU A 355 -4.10 -22.94 4.83
C GLU A 355 -2.74 -23.25 5.48
N ILE A 356 -1.81 -23.81 4.72
CA ILE A 356 -0.45 -24.10 5.17
C ILE A 356 0.32 -22.80 5.45
N CYS A 357 0.19 -21.78 4.60
CA CYS A 357 0.81 -20.47 4.79
C CYS A 357 0.32 -19.84 6.09
N PHE A 358 -0.98 -19.94 6.38
CA PHE A 358 -1.53 -19.52 7.66
C PHE A 358 -0.91 -20.31 8.82
N LYS A 359 -0.86 -21.63 8.74
CA LYS A 359 -0.30 -22.48 9.81
C LYS A 359 1.16 -22.15 10.10
N VAL A 360 1.99 -22.02 9.07
CA VAL A 360 3.41 -21.62 9.20
C VAL A 360 3.52 -20.18 9.72
N CYS A 361 2.66 -19.26 9.25
CA CYS A 361 2.60 -17.88 9.74
C CYS A 361 2.25 -17.80 11.22
N ALA A 362 1.29 -18.61 11.69
CA ALA A 362 0.91 -18.70 13.10
C ALA A 362 2.07 -19.24 13.94
N CYS A 363 2.75 -20.32 13.51
CA CYS A 363 3.94 -20.84 14.19
C CYS A 363 5.05 -19.79 14.32
N ASN A 364 5.36 -19.08 13.23
CA ASN A 364 6.36 -18.01 13.24
C ASN A 364 5.94 -16.82 14.11
N THR A 365 4.65 -16.48 14.12
CA THR A 365 4.13 -15.37 14.95
C THR A 365 4.27 -15.71 16.42
N VAL A 366 3.85 -16.91 16.84
CA VAL A 366 4.01 -17.39 18.22
C VAL A 366 5.48 -17.43 18.61
N ARG A 367 6.36 -17.87 17.69
CA ARG A 367 7.81 -17.83 17.90
C ARG A 367 8.33 -16.42 18.15
N ASP A 368 7.94 -15.48 17.31
CA ASP A 368 8.37 -14.08 17.39
C ASP A 368 7.91 -13.44 18.71
N ILE A 369 6.68 -13.74 19.16
CA ILE A 369 6.13 -13.28 20.44
C ILE A 369 6.91 -13.85 21.62
N LEU A 370 7.27 -15.13 21.59
CA LEU A 370 8.04 -15.76 22.66
C LEU A 370 9.44 -15.14 22.79
N GLU A 371 10.06 -14.78 21.67
CA GLU A 371 11.34 -14.06 21.65
C GLU A 371 11.20 -12.54 21.93
N GLY A 372 9.98 -12.01 22.10
CA GLY A 372 9.73 -10.58 22.36
C GLY A 372 9.86 -9.69 21.12
N ARG A 373 9.74 -10.24 19.91
CA ARG A 373 9.77 -9.52 18.63
C ARG A 373 8.37 -9.08 18.21
N ALA A 374 8.29 -8.10 17.31
CA ALA A 374 7.03 -7.57 16.80
C ALA A 374 6.30 -8.57 15.90
N ILE A 375 4.97 -8.53 15.91
CA ILE A 375 4.10 -9.37 15.06
C ILE A 375 4.20 -8.92 13.60
N GLY A 376 4.41 -9.86 12.68
CA GLY A 376 4.45 -9.59 11.25
C GLY A 376 3.09 -9.14 10.67
N VAL A 377 3.12 -8.27 9.66
CA VAL A 377 1.90 -7.77 8.98
C VAL A 377 1.07 -8.91 8.36
N GLN A 378 1.73 -10.00 7.94
CA GLN A 378 1.08 -11.15 7.31
C GLN A 378 0.10 -11.84 8.26
N PHE A 379 0.41 -11.90 9.56
CA PHE A 379 -0.50 -12.45 10.55
C PHE A 379 -1.78 -11.62 10.63
N ASN A 380 -1.65 -10.29 10.75
CA ASN A 380 -2.80 -9.38 10.81
C ASN A 380 -3.66 -9.45 9.54
N GLN A 381 -3.06 -9.61 8.36
CA GLN A 381 -3.80 -9.78 7.11
C GLN A 381 -4.62 -11.09 7.09
N LEU A 382 -4.01 -12.21 7.49
CA LEU A 382 -4.67 -13.52 7.52
C LEU A 382 -5.71 -13.66 8.64
N PHE A 383 -5.55 -12.87 9.71
CA PHE A 383 -6.38 -12.88 10.92
C PHE A 383 -7.40 -11.72 10.96
N LEU A 384 -7.47 -10.88 9.91
CA LEU A 384 -8.46 -9.79 9.81
C LEU A 384 -9.90 -10.33 9.84
N ARG A 385 -10.13 -11.50 9.24
CA ARG A 385 -11.39 -12.25 9.29
C ARG A 385 -11.10 -13.70 9.69
N PRO A 386 -10.97 -13.98 10.99
CA PRO A 386 -10.69 -15.33 11.44
C PRO A 386 -11.94 -16.20 11.31
N ASN A 387 -11.70 -17.51 11.17
CA ASN A 387 -12.74 -18.53 11.28
C ASN A 387 -12.42 -19.43 12.48
N LYS A 388 -13.35 -20.33 12.83
CA LYS A 388 -13.18 -21.23 13.97
C LYS A 388 -11.86 -22.03 13.90
N GLU A 389 -11.59 -22.65 12.75
CA GLU A 389 -10.40 -23.49 12.53
C GLU A 389 -9.07 -22.73 12.70
N LYS A 390 -9.00 -21.47 12.24
CA LYS A 390 -7.82 -20.62 12.39
C LYS A 390 -7.55 -20.28 13.86
N ILE A 391 -8.60 -19.98 14.64
CA ILE A 391 -8.44 -19.73 16.08
C ILE A 391 -8.05 -21.02 16.81
N ASP A 392 -8.71 -22.14 16.50
CA ASP A 392 -8.42 -23.45 17.12
C ASP A 392 -6.95 -23.84 16.88
N PHE A 393 -6.46 -23.70 15.64
CA PHE A 393 -5.06 -23.95 15.32
C PHE A 393 -4.10 -22.98 16.03
N LEU A 394 -4.45 -21.69 16.14
CA LEU A 394 -3.63 -20.73 16.88
C LEU A 394 -3.52 -21.13 18.36
N LEU A 395 -4.63 -21.54 18.98
CA LEU A 395 -4.66 -21.99 20.37
C LEU A 395 -3.87 -23.29 20.57
N GLU A 396 -3.96 -24.23 19.61
CA GLU A 396 -3.16 -25.45 19.57
C GLU A 396 -1.66 -25.12 19.56
N VAL A 397 -1.23 -24.24 18.65
CA VAL A 397 0.18 -23.83 18.53
C VAL A 397 0.65 -23.09 19.78
N CYS A 398 -0.13 -22.15 20.32
CA CYS A 398 0.19 -21.44 21.55
C CYS A 398 0.41 -22.41 22.72
N SER A 399 -0.43 -23.44 22.84
CA SER A 399 -0.37 -24.42 23.92
C SER A 399 0.82 -25.38 23.77
N ARG A 400 1.13 -25.82 22.54
CA ARG A 400 2.32 -26.65 22.28
C ARG A 400 3.63 -25.90 22.44
N SER A 401 3.63 -24.58 22.24
CA SER A 401 4.85 -23.76 22.24
C SER A 401 5.32 -23.35 23.64
N ILE A 402 4.55 -23.61 24.70
CA ILE A 402 4.90 -23.26 26.09
C ILE A 402 4.69 -24.46 27.00
N ASN A 403 5.75 -24.90 27.66
CA ASN A 403 5.63 -25.81 28.79
C ASN A 403 5.34 -25.01 30.07
N LEU A 404 4.08 -24.96 30.50
CA LEU A 404 3.62 -24.16 31.65
C LEU A 404 4.36 -24.46 32.96
N GLU A 405 4.84 -25.69 33.16
CA GLU A 405 5.55 -26.11 34.36
C GLU A 405 7.01 -25.65 34.38
N LYS A 406 7.65 -25.57 33.20
CA LYS A 406 9.09 -25.27 33.06
C LYS A 406 9.39 -23.88 32.50
N ALA A 407 8.40 -23.19 31.94
CA ALA A 407 8.58 -21.90 31.29
C ALA A 407 8.83 -20.76 32.30
N SER A 408 9.70 -19.83 31.91
CA SER A 408 9.98 -18.60 32.67
C SER A 408 8.75 -17.71 32.77
N ASP A 409 8.72 -16.87 33.81
CA ASP A 409 7.65 -15.88 34.00
C ASP A 409 7.58 -14.87 32.84
N SER A 410 8.71 -14.58 32.18
CA SER A 410 8.74 -13.71 30.99
C SER A 410 7.98 -14.31 29.80
N LEU A 411 8.16 -15.60 29.51
CA LEU A 411 7.48 -16.28 28.40
C LEU A 411 5.97 -16.39 28.66
N LYS A 412 5.60 -16.68 29.91
CA LYS A 412 4.20 -16.69 30.36
C LYS A 412 3.56 -15.31 30.21
N GLY A 413 4.27 -14.25 30.61
CA GLY A 413 3.84 -12.86 30.45
C GLY A 413 3.64 -12.46 28.98
N ASN A 414 4.58 -12.82 28.11
CA ASN A 414 4.49 -12.51 26.67
C ASN A 414 3.27 -13.19 26.02
N MET A 415 3.04 -14.47 26.34
CA MET A 415 1.88 -15.20 25.81
C MET A 415 0.56 -14.68 26.35
N ALA A 416 0.49 -14.35 27.65
CA ALA A 416 -0.68 -13.74 28.27
C ALA A 416 -1.03 -12.40 27.58
N ALA A 417 -0.03 -11.55 27.37
CA ALA A 417 -0.20 -10.27 26.68
C ALA A 417 -0.66 -10.46 25.22
N PHE A 418 -0.10 -11.44 24.51
CA PHE A 418 -0.52 -11.75 23.14
C PHE A 418 -1.97 -12.18 23.08
N LEU A 419 -2.39 -13.18 23.85
CA LEU A 419 -3.77 -13.67 23.81
C LEU A 419 -4.77 -12.57 24.20
N LYS A 420 -4.43 -11.73 25.18
CA LYS A 420 -5.23 -10.56 25.55
C LYS A 420 -5.38 -9.58 24.39
N ASN A 421 -4.28 -9.23 23.72
CA ASN A 421 -4.30 -8.31 22.58
C ASN A 421 -5.04 -8.89 21.37
N VAL A 422 -4.93 -10.21 21.13
CA VAL A 422 -5.72 -10.90 20.09
C VAL A 422 -7.21 -10.78 20.38
N CYS A 423 -7.66 -11.04 21.62
CA CYS A 423 -9.06 -10.85 21.98
C CYS A 423 -9.53 -9.40 21.77
N LEU A 424 -8.69 -8.41 22.06
CA LEU A 424 -9.01 -6.99 21.83
C LEU A 424 -9.15 -6.63 20.35
N GLY A 425 -8.63 -7.43 19.42
CA GLY A 425 -8.76 -7.22 17.98
C GLY A 425 -10.01 -7.82 17.35
N LEU A 426 -10.73 -8.70 18.05
CA LEU A 426 -11.86 -9.46 17.50
C LEU A 426 -13.20 -8.73 17.75
N GLU A 427 -13.97 -8.51 16.69
CA GLU A 427 -15.30 -7.89 16.78
C GLU A 427 -16.38 -8.89 17.24
N ASP A 428 -16.29 -10.15 16.77
CA ASP A 428 -17.25 -11.20 17.14
C ASP A 428 -16.93 -11.80 18.51
N LEU A 429 -17.89 -11.64 19.42
CA LEU A 429 -17.80 -12.13 20.78
C LEU A 429 -17.73 -13.67 20.86
N GLN A 430 -18.20 -14.41 19.84
CA GLN A 430 -18.08 -15.87 19.79
C GLN A 430 -16.62 -16.33 19.81
N TYR A 431 -15.76 -15.68 19.03
CA TYR A 431 -14.33 -16.01 19.00
C TYR A 431 -13.61 -15.58 20.30
N VAL A 432 -14.02 -14.46 20.89
CA VAL A 432 -13.53 -14.04 22.21
C VAL A 432 -13.87 -15.09 23.27
N PHE A 433 -15.10 -15.61 23.26
CA PHE A 433 -15.49 -16.67 24.19
C PHE A 433 -14.69 -17.95 23.98
N MET A 434 -14.49 -18.36 22.73
CA MET A 434 -13.69 -19.53 22.38
C MET A 434 -12.27 -19.43 22.94
N ILE A 435 -11.59 -18.30 22.74
CA ILE A 435 -10.24 -18.05 23.30
C ILE A 435 -10.29 -18.01 24.83
N SER A 436 -11.26 -17.32 25.42
CA SER A 436 -11.35 -17.15 26.88
C SER A 436 -11.67 -18.46 27.63
N SER A 437 -12.34 -19.40 26.95
CA SER A 437 -12.67 -20.73 27.48
C SER A 437 -11.51 -21.72 27.40
N HIS A 438 -10.46 -21.40 26.65
CA HIS A 438 -9.31 -22.28 26.46
C HIS A 438 -8.46 -22.38 27.73
N GLU A 439 -7.99 -23.58 28.07
CA GLU A 439 -7.23 -23.87 29.30
C GLU A 439 -5.98 -22.98 29.46
N LEU A 440 -5.24 -22.77 28.36
CA LEU A 440 -4.07 -21.87 28.34
C LEU A 440 -4.42 -20.43 28.77
N PHE A 441 -5.59 -19.92 28.35
CA PHE A 441 -6.01 -18.56 28.68
C PHE A 441 -6.39 -18.44 30.16
N ILE A 442 -7.05 -19.48 30.68
CA ILE A 442 -7.49 -19.57 32.08
C ILE A 442 -6.28 -19.66 33.03
N THR A 443 -5.25 -20.40 32.63
CA THR A 443 -4.03 -20.60 33.45
C THR A 443 -3.09 -19.40 33.43
N LEU A 444 -2.99 -18.69 32.30
CA LEU A 444 -2.08 -17.55 32.15
C LEU A 444 -2.64 -16.23 32.71
N LEU A 445 -3.96 -15.98 32.61
CA LEU A 445 -4.57 -14.73 33.08
C LEU A 445 -5.32 -14.90 34.40
N LYS A 446 -5.08 -13.96 35.32
CA LYS A 446 -5.85 -13.85 36.58
C LYS A 446 -7.33 -13.66 36.31
N ASP A 447 -8.17 -14.22 37.17
CA ASP A 447 -9.64 -14.19 37.04
C ASP A 447 -10.21 -12.77 36.92
N GLU A 448 -9.68 -11.82 37.69
CA GLU A 448 -10.07 -10.40 37.63
C GLU A 448 -9.75 -9.74 36.29
N GLU A 449 -8.60 -10.07 35.67
CA GLU A 449 -8.25 -9.55 34.35
C GLU A 449 -9.15 -10.13 33.25
N ARG A 450 -9.53 -11.40 33.37
CA ARG A 450 -10.45 -12.06 32.43
C ARG A 450 -11.84 -11.43 32.51
N LYS A 451 -12.36 -11.18 33.71
CA LYS A 451 -13.64 -10.49 33.92
C LYS A 451 -13.61 -9.09 33.32
N LEU A 452 -12.55 -8.32 33.57
CA LEU A 452 -12.39 -6.97 33.01
C LEU A 452 -12.35 -7.00 31.48
N LEU A 453 -11.62 -7.94 30.88
CA LEU A 453 -11.53 -8.09 29.43
C LEU A 453 -12.90 -8.41 28.83
N VAL A 454 -13.62 -9.39 29.38
CA VAL A 454 -14.95 -9.77 28.88
C VAL A 454 -15.96 -8.62 29.06
N ASP A 455 -15.90 -7.87 30.15
CA ASP A 455 -16.72 -6.68 30.37
C ASP A 455 -16.42 -5.59 29.32
N GLN A 456 -15.14 -5.31 29.04
CA GLN A 456 -14.73 -4.37 28.00
C GLN A 456 -15.23 -4.80 26.61
N MET A 457 -15.13 -6.09 26.28
CA MET A 457 -15.60 -6.61 24.99
C MET A 457 -17.13 -6.55 24.86
N ARG A 458 -17.89 -6.81 25.94
CA ARG A 458 -19.34 -6.63 25.97
C ARG A 458 -19.75 -5.16 25.84
N LYS A 459 -19.00 -4.25 26.44
CA LYS A 459 -19.23 -2.80 26.34
C LYS A 459 -18.90 -2.21 24.97
N ARG A 460 -18.03 -2.85 24.19
CA ARG A 460 -17.71 -2.42 22.82
C ARG A 460 -18.90 -2.54 21.86
N SER A 461 -19.69 -3.61 22.01
CA SER A 461 -20.89 -3.87 21.20
C SER A 461 -22.10 -4.18 22.10
N PRO A 462 -22.66 -3.16 22.80
CA PRO A 462 -23.75 -3.37 23.75
C PRO A 462 -25.06 -3.66 23.01
N ARG A 463 -25.77 -4.70 23.44
CA ARG A 463 -27.13 -4.98 22.98
C ARG A 463 -28.13 -4.57 24.06
N VAL A 464 -28.90 -3.53 23.80
CA VAL A 464 -29.96 -3.03 24.68
C VAL A 464 -31.34 -3.31 24.08
N ASN A 465 -32.29 -3.75 24.90
CA ASN A 465 -33.67 -3.93 24.47
C ASN A 465 -34.49 -2.72 24.95
N LEU A 466 -35.04 -1.96 24.01
CA LEU A 466 -35.90 -0.82 24.28
C LEU A 466 -37.38 -1.18 24.08
N CYS A 467 -38.26 -0.58 24.88
CA CYS A 467 -39.70 -0.76 24.70
C CYS A 467 -40.19 0.16 23.57
N ILE A 468 -40.89 -0.39 22.60
CA ILE A 468 -41.52 0.35 21.48
C ILE A 468 -42.96 0.78 21.85
N LYS A 469 -43.58 0.11 22.83
CA LYS A 469 -44.97 0.38 23.22
C LYS A 469 -45.05 1.71 24.00
N PRO A 470 -45.97 2.62 23.62
CA PRO A 470 -46.25 3.81 24.41
C PRO A 470 -46.73 3.46 25.82
N VAL A 471 -46.51 4.37 26.78
CA VAL A 471 -46.98 4.19 28.16
C VAL A 471 -48.50 4.39 28.21
N THR A 472 -49.25 3.30 28.21
CA THR A 472 -50.70 3.32 28.44
C THR A 472 -50.98 3.03 29.92
N SER A 473 -51.02 4.08 30.75
CA SER A 473 -51.25 3.97 32.20
C SER A 473 -52.73 3.84 32.59
N PHE A 474 -53.63 3.68 31.62
CA PHE A 474 -55.05 3.46 31.87
C PHE A 474 -55.28 2.01 32.30
N TYR A 475 -56.10 1.79 33.32
CA TYR A 475 -56.51 0.46 33.76
C TYR A 475 -57.61 -0.09 32.86
N ASP A 476 -57.58 -1.38 32.58
CA ASP A 476 -58.58 -2.02 31.72
C ASP A 476 -59.93 -2.10 32.46
N ILE A 477 -61.02 -1.73 31.77
CA ILE A 477 -62.43 -1.71 32.24
C ILE A 477 -62.69 -0.64 33.32
N PRO A 478 -62.71 0.65 32.95
CA PRO A 478 -63.21 1.69 33.84
C PRO A 478 -64.72 1.58 34.03
N ALA A 479 -65.20 1.73 35.27
CA ALA A 479 -66.62 1.69 35.62
C ALA A 479 -67.43 2.86 35.00
N SER A 480 -66.76 3.87 34.45
CA SER A 480 -67.37 5.04 33.81
C SER A 480 -67.25 4.98 32.28
N ALA A 481 -68.38 5.19 31.60
CA ALA A 481 -68.44 5.21 30.13
C ALA A 481 -67.56 6.31 29.51
N SER A 482 -67.43 7.48 30.16
CA SER A 482 -66.60 8.59 29.67
C SER A 482 -65.11 8.27 29.67
N VAL A 483 -64.61 7.56 30.69
CA VAL A 483 -63.22 7.13 30.76
C VAL A 483 -62.97 5.98 29.79
N ASN A 484 -63.94 5.07 29.60
CA ASN A 484 -63.83 4.01 28.59
C ASN A 484 -63.75 4.59 27.17
N ILE A 485 -64.62 5.55 26.83
CA ILE A 485 -64.60 6.24 25.54
C ILE A 485 -63.27 7.00 25.36
N GLY A 486 -62.80 7.74 26.37
CA GLY A 486 -61.52 8.43 26.31
C GLY A 486 -60.32 7.48 26.14
N GLN A 487 -60.36 6.30 26.77
CA GLN A 487 -59.33 5.27 26.62
C GLN A 487 -59.35 4.66 25.22
N LEU A 488 -60.52 4.38 24.66
CA LEU A 488 -60.68 3.88 23.28
C LEU A 488 -60.26 4.93 22.24
N GLU A 489 -60.63 6.21 22.42
CA GLU A 489 -60.17 7.33 21.59
C GLU A 489 -58.63 7.47 21.65
N HIS A 490 -58.04 7.35 22.84
CA HIS A 490 -56.59 7.37 23.01
C HIS A 490 -55.91 6.17 22.33
N GLN A 491 -56.45 4.96 22.49
CA GLN A 491 -55.96 3.76 21.78
C GLN A 491 -56.10 3.90 20.26
N LEU A 492 -57.17 4.54 19.77
CA LEU A 492 -57.38 4.82 18.34
C LEU A 492 -56.31 5.77 17.80
N ILE A 493 -55.94 6.80 18.58
CA ILE A 493 -54.87 7.75 18.20
C ILE A 493 -53.53 7.01 18.11
N LEU A 494 -53.19 6.19 19.10
CA LEU A 494 -51.93 5.44 19.16
C LEU A 494 -51.86 4.24 18.21
N SER A 495 -53.01 3.69 17.79
CA SER A 495 -53.05 2.51 16.92
C SER A 495 -52.60 2.86 15.50
N VAL A 496 -51.76 1.98 14.94
CA VAL A 496 -51.27 2.06 13.56
C VAL A 496 -51.81 0.92 12.70
N ASP A 497 -52.18 -0.21 13.31
CA ASP A 497 -52.76 -1.36 12.61
C ASP A 497 -54.19 -1.04 12.11
N PRO A 498 -54.46 -1.13 10.78
CA PRO A 498 -55.79 -0.88 10.22
C PRO A 498 -56.88 -1.76 10.82
N TRP A 499 -56.57 -3.02 11.18
CA TRP A 499 -57.55 -3.92 11.78
C TRP A 499 -57.96 -3.43 13.17
N ARG A 500 -57.00 -3.06 14.01
CA ARG A 500 -57.28 -2.52 15.36
C ARG A 500 -58.03 -1.19 15.30
N ILE A 501 -57.66 -0.31 14.36
CA ILE A 501 -58.39 0.95 14.09
C ILE A 501 -59.86 0.67 13.77
N ARG A 502 -60.13 -0.30 12.88
CA ARG A 502 -61.49 -0.70 12.51
C ARG A 502 -62.29 -1.24 13.70
N GLN A 503 -61.69 -2.10 14.52
CA GLN A 503 -62.35 -2.65 15.72
C GLN A 503 -62.75 -1.54 16.70
N ILE A 504 -61.82 -0.63 17.02
CA ILE A 504 -62.09 0.46 17.96
C ILE A 504 -63.19 1.39 17.42
N LEU A 505 -63.19 1.69 16.12
CA LEU A 505 -64.23 2.54 15.52
C LEU A 505 -65.60 1.87 15.50
N ILE A 506 -65.69 0.57 15.25
CA ILE A 506 -66.95 -0.19 15.34
C ILE A 506 -67.48 -0.17 16.78
N GLU A 507 -66.60 -0.39 17.76
CA GLU A 507 -66.95 -0.36 19.19
C GLU A 507 -67.46 1.02 19.62
N LEU A 508 -66.76 2.10 19.25
CA LEU A 508 -67.14 3.48 19.55
C LEU A 508 -68.50 3.87 18.93
N HIS A 509 -68.76 3.49 17.67
CA HIS A 509 -70.05 3.73 17.01
C HIS A 509 -71.18 2.85 17.58
N GLY A 510 -70.87 1.66 18.11
CA GLY A 510 -71.85 0.81 18.79
C GLY A 510 -72.24 1.32 20.19
N MET A 511 -71.34 2.03 20.86
CA MET A 511 -71.54 2.57 22.22
C MET A 511 -72.11 3.99 22.25
N THR A 512 -72.03 4.75 21.16
CA THR A 512 -72.44 6.16 21.10
C THR A 512 -73.42 6.42 19.96
N SER A 513 -74.33 7.38 20.14
CA SER A 513 -75.29 7.75 19.11
C SER A 513 -74.71 8.79 18.13
N GLU A 514 -74.53 8.41 16.86
CA GLU A 514 -74.29 9.30 15.70
C GLU A 514 -73.13 10.33 15.83
N ARG A 515 -72.18 10.11 16.77
CA ARG A 515 -71.02 10.99 16.96
C ARG A 515 -69.95 10.70 15.89
N GLN A 516 -69.28 11.76 15.45
CA GLN A 516 -68.15 11.69 14.52
C GLN A 516 -66.83 11.50 15.29
N PHE A 517 -66.03 10.50 14.92
CA PHE A 517 -64.75 10.16 15.55
C PHE A 517 -63.54 10.53 14.69
N TRP A 518 -63.72 10.91 13.43
CA TRP A 518 -62.62 11.39 12.59
C TRP A 518 -61.97 12.72 13.06
N THR A 519 -62.64 13.48 13.92
CA THR A 519 -62.18 14.79 14.45
C THR A 519 -61.42 14.70 15.78
N VAL A 520 -61.22 13.49 16.34
CA VAL A 520 -60.56 13.28 17.64
C VAL A 520 -59.10 13.75 17.70
N SER A 521 -58.46 14.00 16.55
CA SER A 521 -57.12 14.57 16.47
C SER A 521 -57.05 15.69 15.44
N ASN A 522 -56.57 16.86 15.87
CA ASN A 522 -56.31 18.00 14.98
C ASN A 522 -55.05 17.84 14.12
N LYS A 523 -54.27 16.76 14.31
CA LYS A 523 -53.06 16.46 13.54
C LYS A 523 -53.35 15.65 12.27
N TRP A 524 -54.57 15.15 12.12
CA TRP A 524 -55.00 14.37 10.95
C TRP A 524 -55.47 15.30 9.84
N GLU A 525 -54.50 15.87 9.15
CA GLU A 525 -54.75 16.79 8.04
C GLU A 525 -54.85 16.02 6.71
N ILE A 526 -56.03 16.08 6.09
CA ILE A 526 -56.25 15.58 4.74
C ILE A 526 -56.30 16.79 3.79
N PRO A 527 -55.65 16.73 2.60
CA PRO A 527 -55.78 17.77 1.60
C PRO A 527 -57.24 18.12 1.29
N SER A 528 -57.57 19.41 1.24
CA SER A 528 -58.92 19.92 0.95
C SER A 528 -59.50 19.37 -0.35
N VAL A 529 -58.62 19.06 -1.30
CA VAL A 529 -58.85 18.39 -2.59
C VAL A 529 -59.63 17.06 -2.44
N TYR A 530 -59.38 16.30 -1.36
CA TYR A 530 -60.05 15.03 -1.09
C TYR A 530 -61.13 15.13 -0.02
N SER A 531 -61.01 16.11 0.89
CA SER A 531 -61.92 16.31 2.03
C SER A 531 -63.39 16.34 1.60
N GLY A 532 -63.74 17.11 0.55
CA GLY A 532 -65.12 17.20 0.07
C GLY A 532 -65.70 15.89 -0.47
N VAL A 533 -64.86 15.01 -1.03
CA VAL A 533 -65.30 13.70 -1.57
C VAL A 533 -65.49 12.69 -0.45
N ILE A 534 -64.62 12.70 0.56
CA ILE A 534 -64.67 11.78 1.71
C ILE A 534 -65.85 12.14 2.63
N LEU A 535 -66.05 13.43 2.90
CA LEU A 535 -67.15 13.88 3.76
C LEU A 535 -68.55 13.68 3.13
N GLY A 536 -68.61 13.47 1.80
CA GLY A 536 -69.85 13.14 1.09
C GLY A 536 -70.38 11.70 1.28
N ILE A 537 -69.66 10.85 2.02
CA ILE A 537 -70.11 9.48 2.34
C ILE A 537 -71.26 9.53 3.35
N LYS A 538 -72.36 8.84 3.04
CA LYS A 538 -73.60 8.86 3.86
C LYS A 538 -73.48 8.04 5.14
N ASP A 539 -72.80 6.90 5.10
CA ASP A 539 -72.60 6.07 6.28
C ASP A 539 -71.44 6.62 7.13
N ASN A 540 -71.74 6.91 8.39
CA ASN A 540 -70.80 7.56 9.32
C ASN A 540 -69.59 6.67 9.61
N LEU A 541 -69.78 5.36 9.75
CA LEU A 541 -68.70 4.43 10.07
C LEU A 541 -67.70 4.31 8.92
N THR A 542 -68.18 4.09 7.69
CA THR A 542 -67.31 4.02 6.51
C THR A 542 -66.62 5.35 6.22
N ARG A 543 -67.30 6.49 6.44
CA ARG A 543 -66.68 7.82 6.36
C ARG A 543 -65.49 7.95 7.31
N ASP A 544 -65.69 7.62 8.58
CA ASP A 544 -64.66 7.74 9.61
C ASP A 544 -63.49 6.78 9.35
N LEU A 545 -63.79 5.56 8.91
CA LEU A 545 -62.78 4.55 8.56
C LEU A 545 -61.89 5.04 7.41
N VAL A 546 -62.48 5.52 6.31
CA VAL A 546 -61.73 6.04 5.16
C VAL A 546 -60.92 7.28 5.54
N TYR A 547 -61.52 8.22 6.28
CA TYR A 547 -60.82 9.43 6.72
C TYR A 547 -59.60 9.09 7.58
N ILE A 548 -59.76 8.25 8.60
CA ILE A 548 -58.69 7.93 9.55
C ILE A 548 -57.59 7.10 8.88
N LEU A 549 -57.93 6.11 8.05
CA LEU A 549 -56.93 5.31 7.32
C LEU A 549 -56.13 6.18 6.35
N MET A 550 -56.79 7.07 5.60
CA MET A 550 -56.11 7.98 4.68
C MET A 550 -55.23 8.99 5.43
N ALA A 551 -55.74 9.62 6.50
CA ALA A 551 -54.98 10.59 7.29
C ALA A 551 -53.75 9.95 7.96
N LYS A 552 -53.91 8.76 8.56
CA LYS A 552 -52.78 8.02 9.15
C LYS A 552 -51.80 7.56 8.09
N GLY A 553 -52.26 7.08 6.92
CA GLY A 553 -51.37 6.68 5.82
C GLY A 553 -50.55 7.85 5.27
N LEU A 554 -51.17 9.03 5.08
CA LEU A 554 -50.49 10.27 4.70
C LEU A 554 -49.49 10.73 5.76
N HIS A 555 -49.87 10.65 7.04
CA HIS A 555 -48.98 10.97 8.15
C HIS A 555 -47.77 10.04 8.20
N CYS A 556 -47.98 8.72 8.12
CA CYS A 556 -46.92 7.71 8.05
C CYS A 556 -46.00 7.96 6.85
N SER A 557 -46.55 8.28 5.66
CA SER A 557 -45.75 8.64 4.48
C SER A 557 -44.86 9.88 4.74
N THR A 558 -45.39 10.90 5.42
CA THR A 558 -44.66 12.12 5.77
C THR A 558 -43.51 11.86 6.76
N VAL A 559 -43.75 10.97 7.74
CA VAL A 559 -42.75 10.56 8.75
C VAL A 559 -41.79 9.49 8.21
N LYS A 560 -41.97 9.04 6.96
CA LYS A 560 -41.19 7.98 6.28
C LYS A 560 -41.39 6.58 6.87
N ASP A 561 -42.52 6.35 7.51
CA ASP A 561 -42.97 5.03 7.95
C ASP A 561 -43.76 4.33 6.82
N PHE A 562 -43.03 3.93 5.77
CA PHE A 562 -43.64 3.41 4.55
C PHE A 562 -44.28 2.04 4.72
N THR A 563 -43.78 1.22 5.66
CA THR A 563 -44.30 -0.13 5.92
C THR A 563 -45.74 -0.08 6.40
N HIS A 564 -46.01 0.75 7.41
CA HIS A 564 -47.36 0.93 7.94
C HIS A 564 -48.25 1.73 6.99
N ALA A 565 -47.71 2.76 6.31
CA ALA A 565 -48.46 3.51 5.30
C ALA A 565 -49.00 2.58 4.20
N LYS A 566 -48.20 1.59 3.77
CA LYS A 566 -48.60 0.62 2.73
C LYS A 566 -49.74 -0.28 3.20
N GLN A 567 -49.69 -0.75 4.44
CA GLN A 567 -50.76 -1.55 5.04
C GLN A 567 -52.06 -0.74 5.19
N LEU A 568 -51.96 0.51 5.67
CA LEU A 568 -53.10 1.41 5.83
C LEU A 568 -53.76 1.75 4.49
N PHE A 569 -52.97 2.10 3.46
CA PHE A 569 -53.50 2.38 2.13
C PHE A 569 -54.06 1.14 1.43
N ALA A 570 -53.46 -0.04 1.60
CA ALA A 570 -54.02 -1.28 1.08
C ALA A 570 -55.39 -1.60 1.70
N ALA A 571 -55.50 -1.51 3.03
CA ALA A 571 -56.77 -1.73 3.73
C ALA A 571 -57.83 -0.69 3.35
N CYS A 572 -57.44 0.56 3.17
CA CYS A 572 -58.36 1.61 2.71
C CYS A 572 -58.78 1.41 1.24
N LEU A 573 -57.87 0.96 0.37
CA LEU A 573 -58.17 0.66 -1.02
C LEU A 573 -59.17 -0.50 -1.11
N GLU A 574 -58.93 -1.58 -0.37
CA GLU A 574 -59.84 -2.74 -0.28
C GLU A 574 -61.25 -2.30 0.14
N LEU A 575 -61.36 -1.53 1.23
CA LEU A 575 -62.64 -0.98 1.71
C LEU A 575 -63.36 -0.14 0.65
N VAL A 576 -62.63 0.70 -0.07
CA VAL A 576 -63.21 1.66 -1.02
C VAL A 576 -63.60 0.99 -2.35
N THR A 577 -62.98 -0.13 -2.70
CA THR A 577 -63.29 -0.86 -3.94
C THR A 577 -64.75 -1.31 -4.03
N GLU A 578 -65.41 -1.49 -2.89
CA GLU A 578 -66.78 -1.99 -2.80
C GLU A 578 -67.84 -0.92 -3.14
N PHE A 579 -67.57 0.37 -2.93
CA PHE A 579 -68.61 1.40 -2.97
C PHE A 579 -68.31 2.66 -3.79
N SER A 580 -67.05 2.98 -4.12
CA SER A 580 -66.73 4.22 -4.84
C SER A 580 -65.54 4.08 -5.81
N PRO A 581 -65.77 4.09 -7.14
CA PRO A 581 -64.68 4.06 -8.11
C PRO A 581 -63.84 5.36 -8.08
N LYS A 582 -64.43 6.49 -7.68
CA LYS A 582 -63.73 7.78 -7.55
C LYS A 582 -62.71 7.75 -6.43
N LEU A 583 -63.11 7.31 -5.23
CA LEU A 583 -62.18 7.18 -4.10
C LEU A 583 -61.17 6.05 -4.35
N ARG A 584 -61.57 4.97 -5.05
CA ARG A 584 -60.65 3.88 -5.42
C ARG A 584 -59.47 4.43 -6.22
N GLN A 585 -59.73 5.27 -7.22
CA GLN A 585 -58.66 5.87 -8.01
C GLN A 585 -57.83 6.89 -7.21
N VAL A 586 -58.43 7.64 -6.29
CA VAL A 586 -57.66 8.50 -5.35
C VAL A 586 -56.67 7.66 -4.54
N MET A 587 -57.12 6.54 -3.98
CA MET A 587 -56.26 5.63 -3.23
C MET A 587 -55.17 4.98 -4.10
N LEU A 588 -55.47 4.62 -5.35
CA LEU A 588 -54.45 4.14 -6.30
C LEU A 588 -53.38 5.19 -6.59
N ASN A 589 -53.76 6.47 -6.70
CA ASN A 589 -52.81 7.56 -6.93
C ASN A 589 -51.92 7.82 -5.69
N GLU A 590 -52.48 7.79 -4.48
CA GLU A 590 -51.70 7.91 -3.24
C GLU A 590 -50.79 6.70 -3.00
N MET A 591 -51.25 5.49 -3.35
CA MET A 591 -50.43 4.27 -3.29
C MET A 591 -49.28 4.31 -4.29
N LEU A 592 -49.51 4.85 -5.50
CA LEU A 592 -48.45 5.09 -6.49
C LEU A 592 -47.40 6.07 -5.93
N LEU A 593 -47.84 7.20 -5.35
CA LEU A 593 -46.91 8.14 -4.73
C LEU A 593 -46.12 7.50 -3.57
N LEU A 594 -46.79 6.69 -2.76
CA LEU A 594 -46.13 5.95 -1.68
C LEU A 594 -45.08 4.98 -2.23
N ASP A 595 -45.37 4.25 -3.31
CA ASP A 595 -44.41 3.35 -3.96
C ASP A 595 -43.21 4.13 -4.50
N ILE A 596 -43.41 5.32 -5.12
CA ILE A 596 -42.33 6.22 -5.56
C ILE A 596 -41.47 6.65 -4.37
N HIS A 597 -42.08 7.18 -3.31
CA HIS A 597 -41.35 7.61 -2.10
C HIS A 597 -40.60 6.46 -1.44
N THR A 598 -41.20 5.26 -1.39
CA THR A 598 -40.58 4.06 -0.81
C THR A 598 -39.35 3.67 -1.60
N HIS A 599 -39.45 3.70 -2.94
CA HIS A 599 -38.32 3.41 -3.80
C HIS A 599 -37.22 4.46 -3.65
N GLU A 600 -37.56 5.75 -3.76
CA GLU A 600 -36.61 6.86 -3.66
C GLU A 600 -35.94 6.93 -2.28
N ALA A 601 -36.63 6.55 -1.21
CA ALA A 601 -36.06 6.51 0.13
C ALA A 601 -35.26 5.23 0.40
N GLY A 602 -35.71 4.08 -0.12
CA GLY A 602 -35.13 2.77 0.15
C GLY A 602 -33.84 2.47 -0.61
N THR A 603 -33.68 3.00 -1.82
CA THR A 603 -32.52 2.68 -2.67
C THR A 603 -31.29 3.56 -2.46
N GLY A 604 -31.37 4.59 -1.61
CA GLY A 604 -30.27 5.54 -1.39
C GLY A 604 -29.79 6.22 -2.68
N GLN A 605 -28.57 6.77 -2.66
CA GLN A 605 -27.94 7.45 -3.81
C GLN A 605 -27.39 6.48 -4.87
N SER A 606 -27.31 5.18 -4.57
CA SER A 606 -26.77 4.12 -5.43
C SER A 606 -27.85 3.10 -5.80
N GLY A 607 -29.02 3.60 -6.18
CA GLY A 607 -30.19 2.74 -6.36
C GLY A 607 -30.16 1.87 -7.60
N GLU A 608 -30.62 0.64 -7.46
CA GLU A 608 -30.95 -0.24 -8.60
C GLU A 608 -32.12 0.33 -9.40
N ARG A 609 -32.15 0.07 -10.70
CA ARG A 609 -33.19 0.58 -11.61
C ARG A 609 -34.59 0.17 -11.14
N PRO A 610 -35.60 1.08 -11.20
CA PRO A 610 -36.94 0.75 -10.78
C PRO A 610 -37.57 -0.40 -11.55
N PRO A 611 -38.44 -1.19 -10.88
CA PRO A 611 -39.19 -2.22 -11.55
C PRO A 611 -40.06 -1.59 -12.66
N SER A 612 -40.10 -2.24 -13.82
CA SER A 612 -40.80 -1.73 -15.01
C SER A 612 -42.29 -1.48 -14.76
N ASP A 613 -42.90 -2.22 -13.83
CA ASP A 613 -44.28 -2.02 -13.38
C ASP A 613 -44.49 -0.63 -12.75
N LEU A 614 -43.55 -0.15 -11.93
CA LEU A 614 -43.69 1.17 -11.31
C LEU A 614 -43.62 2.27 -12.37
N ILE A 615 -42.69 2.14 -13.32
CA ILE A 615 -42.53 3.09 -14.44
C ILE A 615 -43.80 3.09 -15.30
N SER A 616 -44.35 1.93 -15.64
CA SER A 616 -45.57 1.84 -16.46
C SER A 616 -46.79 2.42 -15.74
N ARG A 617 -46.92 2.22 -14.42
CA ARG A 617 -47.98 2.85 -13.60
C ARG A 617 -47.85 4.37 -13.55
N VAL A 618 -46.63 4.92 -13.45
CA VAL A 618 -46.38 6.36 -13.52
C VAL A 618 -46.79 6.93 -14.89
N ARG A 619 -46.40 6.26 -15.99
CA ARG A 619 -46.82 6.66 -17.35
C ARG A 619 -48.34 6.63 -17.49
N GLY A 620 -48.98 5.55 -17.04
CA GLY A 620 -50.43 5.40 -17.04
C GLY A 620 -51.17 6.49 -16.24
N TYR A 621 -50.62 6.90 -15.09
CA TYR A 621 -51.15 8.02 -14.31
C TYR A 621 -51.06 9.35 -15.05
N LEU A 622 -49.90 9.67 -15.65
CA LEU A 622 -49.70 10.92 -16.38
C LEU A 622 -50.59 11.01 -17.62
N GLU A 623 -50.88 9.89 -18.27
CA GLU A 623 -51.74 9.82 -19.46
C GLU A 623 -53.24 9.70 -19.15
N MET A 624 -53.61 9.57 -17.87
CA MET A 624 -54.99 9.34 -17.44
C MET A 624 -55.89 10.53 -17.79
N ARG A 625 -57.02 10.25 -18.46
CA ARG A 625 -58.02 11.26 -18.88
C ARG A 625 -59.34 11.08 -18.16
N LEU A 626 -59.33 11.22 -16.83
CA LEU A 626 -60.56 11.14 -16.02
C LEU A 626 -60.90 12.54 -15.46
N PRO A 627 -61.89 13.25 -16.05
CA PRO A 627 -62.22 14.64 -15.66
C PRO A 627 -62.79 14.77 -14.25
N ASP A 628 -63.34 13.69 -13.66
CA ASP A 628 -64.05 13.74 -12.39
C ASP A 628 -63.17 13.47 -11.15
N ILE A 629 -61.87 13.23 -11.34
CA ILE A 629 -60.94 12.87 -10.27
C ILE A 629 -60.04 14.07 -9.97
N PRO A 630 -60.02 14.54 -8.71
CA PRO A 630 -59.18 15.67 -8.36
C PRO A 630 -57.70 15.22 -8.29
N LEU A 631 -56.90 15.70 -9.24
CA LEU A 631 -55.46 15.42 -9.34
C LEU A 631 -54.70 16.37 -8.41
N ARG A 632 -53.89 15.81 -7.50
CA ARG A 632 -53.02 16.61 -6.62
C ARG A 632 -51.74 16.99 -7.37
N GLN A 633 -51.44 18.29 -7.42
CA GLN A 633 -50.25 18.84 -8.08
C GLN A 633 -48.95 18.17 -7.60
N VAL A 634 -48.86 17.86 -6.30
CA VAL A 634 -47.71 17.16 -5.68
C VAL A 634 -47.44 15.80 -6.34
N ILE A 635 -48.47 15.03 -6.69
CA ILE A 635 -48.28 13.71 -7.31
C ILE A 635 -47.70 13.88 -8.72
N ALA A 636 -48.18 14.86 -9.47
CA ALA A 636 -47.68 15.11 -10.83
C ALA A 636 -46.21 15.56 -10.84
N GLU A 637 -45.81 16.46 -9.94
CA GLU A 637 -44.41 16.88 -9.86
C GLU A 637 -43.48 15.76 -9.38
N GLU A 638 -43.90 14.91 -8.44
CA GLU A 638 -43.13 13.74 -7.97
C GLU A 638 -42.99 12.67 -9.06
N CYS A 639 -44.05 12.38 -9.82
CA CYS A 639 -43.99 11.48 -10.97
C CYS A 639 -43.01 11.97 -12.05
N VAL A 640 -43.02 13.27 -12.37
CA VAL A 640 -42.09 13.83 -13.36
C VAL A 640 -40.65 13.83 -12.83
N ALA A 641 -40.44 14.18 -11.56
CA ALA A 641 -39.13 14.12 -10.92
C ALA A 641 -38.56 12.70 -10.90
N PHE A 642 -39.38 11.70 -10.57
CA PHE A 642 -39.03 10.28 -10.64
C PHE A 642 -38.58 9.87 -12.05
N MET A 643 -39.34 10.22 -13.09
CA MET A 643 -38.99 9.88 -14.47
C MET A 643 -37.67 10.54 -14.92
N LEU A 644 -37.40 11.77 -14.48
CA LEU A 644 -36.12 12.45 -14.74
C LEU A 644 -34.94 11.81 -13.99
N ASN A 645 -35.13 11.48 -12.71
CA ASN A 645 -34.08 10.87 -11.87
C ASN A 645 -33.62 9.52 -12.44
N TRP A 646 -34.54 8.74 -12.99
CA TRP A 646 -34.25 7.42 -13.56
C TRP A 646 -33.97 7.42 -15.07
N ARG A 647 -33.68 8.59 -15.64
CA ARG A 647 -33.27 8.79 -17.04
C ARG A 647 -34.26 8.22 -18.07
N GLU A 648 -35.56 8.32 -17.80
CA GLU A 648 -36.62 7.94 -18.74
C GLU A 648 -36.83 9.01 -19.84
N ASN A 649 -35.71 9.44 -20.44
CA ASN A 649 -35.62 10.54 -21.41
C ASN A 649 -36.38 10.26 -22.71
N GLU A 650 -36.47 8.98 -23.09
CA GLU A 650 -37.16 8.55 -24.31
C GLU A 650 -38.67 8.79 -24.24
N TYR A 651 -39.27 8.46 -23.09
CA TYR A 651 -40.67 8.75 -22.82
C TYR A 651 -40.94 10.26 -22.82
N LEU A 652 -40.20 10.99 -21.98
CA LEU A 652 -40.38 12.43 -21.77
C LEU A 652 -40.21 13.24 -23.06
N THR A 653 -39.38 12.79 -24.02
CA THR A 653 -39.10 13.53 -25.25
C THR A 653 -40.03 13.16 -26.41
N LEU A 654 -40.28 11.87 -26.66
CA LEU A 654 -40.93 11.39 -27.89
C LEU A 654 -42.39 10.93 -27.69
N GLN A 655 -42.75 10.52 -26.48
CA GLN A 655 -44.02 9.82 -26.23
C GLN A 655 -45.04 10.69 -25.47
N VAL A 656 -44.68 11.88 -25.00
CA VAL A 656 -45.57 12.76 -24.23
C VAL A 656 -46.67 13.35 -25.12
N PRO A 657 -47.97 13.15 -24.80
CA PRO A 657 -49.09 13.78 -25.49
C PRO A 657 -49.07 15.31 -25.46
N ALA A 658 -49.40 15.95 -26.60
CA ALA A 658 -49.44 17.42 -26.73
C ALA A 658 -50.36 18.13 -25.71
N PHE A 659 -51.47 17.49 -25.31
CA PHE A 659 -52.39 18.02 -24.30
C PHE A 659 -51.74 18.17 -22.92
N LEU A 660 -50.87 17.22 -22.51
CA LEU A 660 -50.18 17.29 -21.22
C LEU A 660 -49.15 18.41 -21.19
N LEU A 661 -48.50 18.67 -22.32
CA LEU A 661 -47.52 19.76 -22.47
C LEU A 661 -48.16 21.15 -22.34
N GLN A 662 -49.43 21.29 -22.68
CA GLN A 662 -50.17 22.56 -22.58
C GLN A 662 -50.86 22.75 -21.23
N SER A 663 -51.22 21.66 -20.54
CA SER A 663 -51.98 21.70 -19.29
C SER A 663 -51.13 21.62 -18.03
N ASN A 664 -49.99 20.92 -18.07
CA ASN A 664 -49.16 20.67 -16.89
C ASN A 664 -47.74 21.26 -17.04
N PRO A 665 -47.40 22.31 -16.26
CA PRO A 665 -46.11 22.99 -16.37
C PRO A 665 -44.93 22.10 -15.95
N TYR A 666 -45.12 21.13 -15.05
CA TYR A 666 -44.06 20.21 -14.62
C TYR A 666 -43.68 19.24 -15.74
N VAL A 667 -44.67 18.68 -16.44
CA VAL A 667 -44.43 17.80 -17.59
C VAL A 667 -43.71 18.56 -18.70
N LYS A 668 -44.12 19.81 -18.98
CA LYS A 668 -43.45 20.66 -19.97
C LYS A 668 -41.99 20.95 -19.60
N LEU A 669 -41.73 21.31 -18.34
CA LEU A 669 -40.37 21.54 -17.85
C LEU A 669 -39.52 20.27 -17.89
N GLY A 670 -40.07 19.13 -17.45
CA GLY A 670 -39.38 17.85 -17.48
C GLY A 670 -39.04 17.37 -18.89
N GLN A 671 -39.95 17.57 -19.85
CA GLN A 671 -39.67 17.31 -21.27
C GLN A 671 -38.51 18.15 -21.80
N LEU A 672 -38.49 19.45 -21.52
CA LEU A 672 -37.41 20.35 -21.96
C LEU A 672 -36.06 19.98 -21.33
N LEU A 673 -36.05 19.63 -20.03
CA LEU A 673 -34.85 19.17 -19.32
C LEU A 673 -34.33 17.86 -19.90
N ALA A 674 -35.20 16.86 -20.09
CA ALA A 674 -34.83 15.57 -20.66
C ALA A 674 -34.30 15.70 -22.10
N ALA A 675 -34.95 16.52 -22.93
CA ALA A 675 -34.52 16.78 -24.31
C ALA A 675 -33.15 17.47 -24.35
N THR A 676 -32.95 18.51 -23.53
CA THR A 676 -31.66 19.22 -23.43
C THR A 676 -30.55 18.29 -22.97
N CYS A 677 -30.80 17.44 -21.95
CA CYS A 677 -29.82 16.49 -21.44
C CYS A 677 -29.47 15.39 -22.45
N LYS A 678 -30.46 14.90 -23.23
CA LYS A 678 -30.25 13.89 -24.27
C LYS A 678 -29.40 14.41 -25.44
N GLU A 679 -29.53 15.69 -25.79
CA GLU A 679 -28.89 16.29 -26.96
C GLU A 679 -27.48 16.83 -26.69
N LEU A 680 -26.98 16.84 -25.45
CA LEU A 680 -25.62 17.28 -25.09
C LEU A 680 -24.48 16.69 -25.95
N PRO A 681 -24.55 15.43 -26.45
CA PRO A 681 -23.52 14.89 -27.34
C PRO A 681 -23.49 15.52 -28.75
N GLY A 682 -24.53 16.25 -29.18
CA GLY A 682 -24.69 16.79 -30.54
C GLY A 682 -24.63 18.32 -30.61
N PRO A 683 -23.66 18.94 -31.32
CA PRO A 683 -23.42 20.39 -31.25
C PRO A 683 -24.44 21.29 -31.99
N LYS A 684 -25.30 20.73 -32.87
CA LYS A 684 -26.24 21.52 -33.69
C LYS A 684 -27.69 21.49 -33.21
N GLU A 685 -28.15 20.39 -32.60
CA GLU A 685 -29.54 20.22 -32.17
C GLU A 685 -29.76 20.67 -30.71
N SER A 686 -28.78 20.42 -29.83
CA SER A 686 -28.80 20.84 -28.41
C SER A 686 -29.09 22.32 -28.19
N ARG A 687 -28.69 23.20 -29.11
CA ARG A 687 -28.90 24.65 -28.99
C ARG A 687 -30.36 25.06 -29.12
N ARG A 688 -31.22 24.26 -29.78
CA ARG A 688 -32.64 24.59 -29.94
C ARG A 688 -33.41 24.32 -28.65
N THR A 689 -33.31 23.10 -28.15
CA THR A 689 -33.95 22.69 -26.88
C THR A 689 -33.40 23.47 -25.69
N ALA A 690 -32.09 23.74 -25.65
CA ALA A 690 -31.48 24.62 -24.66
C ALA A 690 -32.00 26.06 -24.76
N LYS A 691 -32.23 26.59 -25.96
CA LYS A 691 -32.81 27.93 -26.12
C LYS A 691 -34.23 28.01 -25.58
N ASP A 692 -35.06 27.00 -25.86
CA ASP A 692 -36.43 26.94 -25.36
C ASP A 692 -36.47 26.87 -23.82
N LEU A 693 -35.60 26.04 -23.22
CA LEU A 693 -35.45 25.95 -21.78
C LEU A 693 -34.94 27.26 -21.16
N TRP A 694 -33.97 27.91 -21.81
CA TRP A 694 -33.45 29.22 -21.43
C TRP A 694 -34.57 30.28 -21.40
N GLU A 695 -35.36 30.39 -22.46
CA GLU A 695 -36.45 31.36 -22.55
C GLU A 695 -37.50 31.15 -21.46
N VAL A 696 -37.89 29.90 -21.19
CA VAL A 696 -38.86 29.57 -20.12
C VAL A 696 -38.34 29.95 -18.74
N VAL A 697 -37.07 29.64 -18.41
CA VAL A 697 -36.51 29.95 -17.09
C VAL A 697 -36.29 31.46 -16.91
N VAL A 698 -35.88 32.17 -17.95
CA VAL A 698 -35.78 33.64 -17.93
C VAL A 698 -37.14 34.28 -17.68
N GLN A 699 -38.22 33.77 -18.30
CA GLN A 699 -39.58 34.26 -18.07
C GLN A 699 -40.06 33.99 -16.63
N ILE A 700 -39.75 32.83 -16.04
CA ILE A 700 -40.06 32.53 -14.63
C ILE A 700 -39.34 33.49 -13.67
N CYS A 701 -38.14 33.95 -14.04
CA CYS A 701 -37.34 34.90 -13.25
C CYS A 701 -37.60 36.37 -13.62
N SER A 702 -38.61 36.66 -14.47
CA SER A 702 -38.94 38.01 -14.93
C SER A 702 -40.25 38.52 -14.34
N VAL A 703 -40.30 39.84 -14.10
CA VAL A 703 -41.46 40.55 -13.55
C VAL A 703 -42.37 41.04 -14.67
N SER A 704 -43.68 40.80 -14.55
CA SER A 704 -44.71 41.33 -15.43
C SER A 704 -44.85 42.84 -15.27
N SER A 705 -44.78 43.56 -16.40
CA SER A 705 -44.91 45.03 -16.45
C SER A 705 -46.33 45.53 -16.15
N GLN A 706 -47.35 44.66 -16.17
CA GLN A 706 -48.75 45.05 -15.95
C GLN A 706 -49.07 45.44 -14.49
N HIS A 707 -48.22 45.10 -13.53
CA HIS A 707 -48.47 45.27 -12.08
C HIS A 707 -47.72 46.46 -11.45
N LYS A 708 -47.08 47.33 -12.25
CA LYS A 708 -46.37 48.53 -11.75
C LYS A 708 -47.27 49.64 -11.18
N ARG A 709 -48.59 49.50 -11.19
CA ARG A 709 -49.53 50.53 -10.71
C ARG A 709 -49.75 50.41 -9.20
N GLY A 710 -48.79 50.83 -8.37
CA GLY A 710 -49.07 50.99 -6.94
C GLY A 710 -47.92 51.32 -5.99
N ASN A 711 -46.71 50.77 -6.21
CA ASN A 711 -45.62 50.90 -5.23
C ASN A 711 -44.37 51.55 -5.84
N ASP A 712 -43.87 52.61 -5.19
CA ASP A 712 -42.73 53.45 -5.58
C ASP A 712 -41.34 52.79 -5.38
N GLY A 713 -41.28 51.45 -5.43
CA GLY A 713 -40.05 50.67 -5.28
C GLY A 713 -39.94 49.58 -6.34
N ARG A 714 -38.73 49.08 -6.62
CA ARG A 714 -38.55 47.89 -7.47
C ARG A 714 -39.37 46.73 -6.89
N ILE A 715 -40.42 46.31 -7.59
CA ILE A 715 -41.21 45.13 -7.26
C ILE A 715 -40.29 43.92 -7.48
N SER A 716 -39.84 43.31 -6.39
CA SER A 716 -39.01 42.10 -6.44
C SER A 716 -39.87 40.85 -6.34
N LEU A 717 -39.52 39.84 -7.14
CA LEU A 717 -40.07 38.48 -7.09
C LEU A 717 -39.89 37.82 -5.71
N ILE A 718 -39.05 38.39 -4.85
CA ILE A 718 -38.79 37.92 -3.48
C ILE A 718 -39.97 38.24 -2.55
N LYS A 719 -40.63 39.39 -2.72
CA LYS A 719 -41.72 39.86 -1.83
C LYS A 719 -43.11 39.70 -2.45
N GLN A 720 -43.26 39.99 -3.75
CA GLN A 720 -44.55 39.91 -4.46
C GLN A 720 -44.54 38.70 -5.41
N ARG A 721 -45.06 37.56 -4.95
CA ARG A 721 -44.95 36.27 -5.68
C ARG A 721 -45.76 36.20 -6.98
N GLU A 722 -46.81 37.01 -7.13
CA GLU A 722 -47.81 36.87 -8.20
C GLU A 722 -47.44 37.55 -9.54
N SER A 723 -46.33 38.28 -9.61
CA SER A 723 -45.96 39.04 -10.81
C SER A 723 -45.07 38.28 -11.80
N THR A 724 -45.02 36.94 -11.78
CA THR A 724 -44.20 36.13 -12.72
C THR A 724 -44.81 36.09 -14.12
N LEU A 725 -43.97 36.03 -15.15
CA LEU A 725 -44.39 35.88 -16.56
C LEU A 725 -44.29 34.43 -17.08
N GLY A 726 -43.77 33.51 -16.27
CA GLY A 726 -43.48 32.13 -16.67
C GLY A 726 -44.62 31.13 -16.43
N ILE A 727 -44.38 29.88 -16.83
CA ILE A 727 -45.33 28.75 -16.69
C ILE A 727 -45.59 28.30 -15.25
N MET A 728 -44.74 28.72 -14.30
CA MET A 728 -44.80 28.37 -12.87
C MET A 728 -44.14 29.45 -12.02
N TYR A 729 -44.36 29.41 -10.70
CA TYR A 729 -43.70 30.32 -9.77
C TYR A 729 -42.26 29.88 -9.47
N ARG A 730 -41.39 30.84 -9.14
CA ARG A 730 -39.99 30.59 -8.73
C ARG A 730 -39.89 29.58 -7.57
N SER A 731 -40.78 29.67 -6.58
CA SER A 731 -40.80 28.75 -5.44
C SER A 731 -41.22 27.33 -5.82
N GLU A 732 -42.09 27.17 -6.82
CA GLU A 732 -42.50 25.86 -7.33
C GLU A 732 -41.36 25.22 -8.12
N LEU A 733 -40.66 25.99 -8.95
CA LEU A 733 -39.45 25.54 -9.64
C LEU A 733 -38.40 25.04 -8.64
N LEU A 734 -38.13 25.81 -7.57
CA LEU A 734 -37.22 25.40 -6.51
C LEU A 734 -37.69 24.13 -5.79
N SER A 735 -38.98 24.01 -5.47
CA SER A 735 -39.57 22.81 -4.87
C SER A 735 -39.43 21.58 -5.77
N PHE A 736 -39.60 21.76 -7.08
CA PHE A 736 -39.42 20.71 -8.07
C PHE A 736 -37.96 20.27 -8.19
N ILE A 737 -37.02 21.22 -8.28
CA ILE A 737 -35.58 20.89 -8.37
C ILE A 737 -35.11 20.16 -7.11
N LYS A 738 -35.65 20.50 -5.92
CA LYS A 738 -35.36 19.81 -4.66
C LYS A 738 -35.83 18.36 -4.59
N LYS A 739 -36.55 17.87 -5.61
CA LYS A 739 -36.92 16.45 -5.79
C LYS A 739 -35.99 15.73 -6.77
N LEU A 740 -35.20 16.48 -7.54
CA LEU A 740 -34.27 15.94 -8.52
C LEU A 740 -32.95 15.55 -7.86
N ARG A 741 -32.40 14.39 -8.25
CA ARG A 741 -31.19 13.79 -7.71
C ARG A 741 -30.18 13.41 -8.79
N GLU A 742 -30.61 13.37 -10.04
CA GLU A 742 -29.74 12.99 -11.17
C GLU A 742 -28.63 14.03 -11.40
N PRO A 743 -27.34 13.64 -11.33
CA PRO A 743 -26.22 14.58 -11.41
C PRO A 743 -26.20 15.41 -12.70
N LEU A 744 -26.47 14.80 -13.86
CA LEU A 744 -26.46 15.49 -15.14
C LEU A 744 -27.52 16.60 -15.20
N VAL A 745 -28.74 16.28 -14.75
CA VAL A 745 -29.86 17.23 -14.75
C VAL A 745 -29.56 18.40 -13.81
N LEU A 746 -29.05 18.12 -12.60
CA LEU A 746 -28.66 19.16 -11.65
C LEU A 746 -27.51 20.03 -12.17
N THR A 747 -26.50 19.46 -12.84
CA THR A 747 -25.41 20.21 -13.46
C THR A 747 -25.90 21.12 -14.58
N ILE A 748 -26.83 20.65 -15.43
CA ILE A 748 -27.42 21.47 -16.51
C ILE A 748 -28.27 22.61 -15.96
N ILE A 749 -29.08 22.34 -14.94
CA ILE A 749 -29.85 23.40 -14.25
C ILE A 749 -28.89 24.40 -13.61
N LEU A 750 -27.83 23.93 -12.98
CA LEU A 750 -26.88 24.82 -12.33
C LEU A 750 -26.13 25.68 -13.34
N SER A 751 -25.69 25.12 -14.46
CA SER A 751 -25.01 25.87 -15.53
C SER A 751 -25.94 26.91 -16.18
N LEU A 752 -27.24 26.58 -16.33
CA LEU A 752 -28.26 27.51 -16.80
C LEU A 752 -28.37 28.73 -15.88
N PHE A 753 -28.54 28.50 -14.58
CA PHE A 753 -28.69 29.56 -13.59
C PHE A 753 -27.40 30.36 -13.36
N VAL A 754 -26.24 29.71 -13.42
CA VAL A 754 -24.92 30.38 -13.38
C VAL A 754 -24.76 31.28 -14.62
N LYS A 755 -25.06 30.79 -15.81
CA LYS A 755 -25.01 31.62 -17.02
C LYS A 755 -25.96 32.81 -16.91
N LEU A 756 -27.18 32.62 -16.42
CA LEU A 756 -28.14 33.72 -16.21
C LEU A 756 -27.65 34.73 -15.18
N HIS A 757 -26.94 34.28 -14.14
CA HIS A 757 -26.30 35.16 -13.17
C HIS A 757 -25.19 36.01 -13.78
N ASN A 758 -24.30 35.40 -14.58
CA ASN A 758 -23.15 36.07 -15.20
C ASN A 758 -23.55 37.12 -16.27
N VAL A 759 -24.80 37.16 -16.76
CA VAL A 759 -25.23 38.21 -17.71
C VAL A 759 -25.36 39.59 -17.02
N ARG A 760 -25.22 39.67 -15.70
CA ARG A 760 -25.25 40.93 -14.96
C ARG A 760 -23.93 41.70 -15.12
N GLU A 761 -24.00 42.96 -15.55
CA GLU A 761 -22.82 43.84 -15.76
C GLU A 761 -22.01 44.16 -14.48
N ASP A 762 -22.58 43.95 -13.28
CA ASP A 762 -21.93 44.27 -12.00
C ASP A 762 -20.94 43.19 -11.50
N ILE A 763 -20.78 42.07 -12.21
CA ILE A 763 -19.95 40.94 -11.77
C ILE A 763 -18.51 41.15 -12.25
N VAL A 764 -17.57 41.31 -11.31
CA VAL A 764 -16.15 41.52 -11.60
C VAL A 764 -15.48 40.26 -12.18
N ASN A 765 -15.87 39.07 -11.71
CA ASN A 765 -15.35 37.77 -12.16
C ASN A 765 -16.51 36.82 -12.48
N ASP A 766 -16.52 36.30 -13.70
CA ASP A 766 -17.50 35.31 -14.14
C ASP A 766 -17.39 34.01 -13.34
N ILE A 767 -18.53 33.48 -12.92
CA ILE A 767 -18.62 32.18 -12.25
C ILE A 767 -18.46 31.07 -13.30
N THR A 768 -17.54 30.13 -13.05
CA THR A 768 -17.31 28.99 -13.95
C THR A 768 -18.31 27.87 -13.67
N ALA A 769 -18.77 27.18 -14.71
CA ALA A 769 -19.60 25.98 -14.60
C ALA A 769 -19.45 25.11 -15.87
N GLU A 770 -19.75 23.82 -15.73
CA GLU A 770 -19.75 22.89 -16.85
C GLU A 770 -20.89 23.21 -17.84
N HIS A 771 -20.67 22.93 -19.12
CA HIS A 771 -21.67 23.12 -20.18
C HIS A 771 -22.23 24.56 -20.34
N ILE A 772 -21.57 25.60 -19.82
CA ILE A 772 -22.02 27.00 -19.99
C ILE A 772 -22.20 27.41 -21.46
N SER A 773 -21.39 26.86 -22.36
CA SER A 773 -21.32 27.25 -23.77
C SER A 773 -22.55 26.91 -24.62
N ILE A 774 -23.47 26.08 -24.10
CA ILE A 774 -24.69 25.71 -24.82
C ILE A 774 -25.77 26.81 -24.76
N TRP A 775 -25.67 27.72 -23.80
CA TRP A 775 -26.69 28.72 -23.51
C TRP A 775 -26.51 30.02 -24.33
N PRO A 776 -27.60 30.67 -24.77
CA PRO A 776 -27.55 31.97 -25.43
C PRO A 776 -26.90 33.05 -24.55
N SER A 777 -26.23 34.02 -25.18
CA SER A 777 -25.64 35.18 -24.48
C SER A 777 -26.51 36.45 -24.56
N SER A 778 -27.51 36.49 -25.45
CA SER A 778 -28.43 37.62 -25.55
C SER A 778 -29.71 37.37 -24.74
N ILE A 779 -30.09 38.35 -23.92
CA ILE A 779 -31.37 38.36 -23.20
C ILE A 779 -32.26 39.44 -23.84
N PRO A 780 -33.49 39.12 -24.30
CA PRO A 780 -34.36 40.08 -24.98
C PRO A 780 -34.82 41.26 -24.12
N ASN A 781 -34.95 41.08 -22.79
CA ASN A 781 -35.43 42.12 -21.87
C ASN A 781 -34.71 42.06 -20.52
N LEU A 782 -33.49 42.61 -20.44
CA LEU A 782 -32.69 42.56 -19.20
C LEU A 782 -33.35 43.30 -18.02
N GLN A 783 -34.15 44.34 -18.29
CA GLN A 783 -34.76 45.15 -17.22
C GLN A 783 -35.92 44.45 -16.50
N SER A 784 -36.52 43.42 -17.09
CA SER A 784 -37.59 42.66 -16.44
C SER A 784 -37.06 41.56 -15.52
N VAL A 785 -35.80 41.14 -15.67
CA VAL A 785 -35.20 40.04 -14.89
C VAL A 785 -34.84 40.53 -13.49
N ASP A 786 -35.25 39.78 -12.46
CA ASP A 786 -34.85 40.04 -11.08
C ASP A 786 -33.53 39.31 -10.75
N PHE A 787 -32.40 39.99 -11.00
CA PHE A 787 -31.06 39.43 -10.77
C PHE A 787 -30.78 39.05 -9.30
N GLU A 788 -31.43 39.69 -8.33
CA GLU A 788 -31.28 39.33 -6.91
C GLU A 788 -31.98 37.99 -6.63
N ALA A 789 -33.18 37.80 -7.19
CA ALA A 789 -33.87 36.52 -7.11
C ALA A 789 -33.08 35.40 -7.80
N VAL A 790 -32.42 35.67 -8.93
CA VAL A 790 -31.52 34.71 -9.60
C VAL A 790 -30.33 34.36 -8.71
N ALA A 791 -29.65 35.35 -8.11
CA ALA A 791 -28.51 35.12 -7.22
C ALA A 791 -28.86 34.27 -5.99
N ILE A 792 -30.02 34.52 -5.36
CA ILE A 792 -30.51 33.70 -4.24
C ILE A 792 -30.81 32.27 -4.71
N THR A 793 -31.45 32.13 -5.89
CA THR A 793 -31.79 30.82 -6.47
C THR A 793 -30.53 30.00 -6.75
N VAL A 794 -29.52 30.58 -7.40
CA VAL A 794 -28.22 29.94 -7.62
C VAL A 794 -27.61 29.43 -6.32
N LYS A 795 -27.56 30.28 -5.28
CA LYS A 795 -27.00 29.89 -3.97
C LYS A 795 -27.78 28.74 -3.33
N GLU A 796 -29.10 28.75 -3.40
CA GLU A 796 -29.94 27.65 -2.89
C GLU A 796 -29.73 26.35 -3.68
N LEU A 797 -29.62 26.44 -5.01
CA LEU A 797 -29.41 25.29 -5.88
C LEU A 797 -28.04 24.65 -5.67
N VAL A 798 -26.97 25.44 -5.56
CA VAL A 798 -25.63 24.91 -5.27
C VAL A 798 -25.59 24.22 -3.91
N ARG A 799 -26.18 24.85 -2.87
CA ARG A 799 -26.30 24.24 -1.54
C ARG A 799 -27.09 22.93 -1.58
N TYR A 800 -28.18 22.89 -2.34
CA TYR A 800 -28.96 21.68 -2.52
C TYR A 800 -28.13 20.59 -3.24
N SER A 801 -27.52 20.89 -4.38
CA SER A 801 -26.70 19.93 -5.14
C SER A 801 -25.54 19.38 -4.29
N LEU A 802 -24.85 20.24 -3.53
CA LEU A 802 -23.79 19.82 -2.61
C LEU A 802 -24.32 18.99 -1.43
N SER A 803 -25.55 19.22 -0.97
CA SER A 803 -26.17 18.37 0.06
C SER A 803 -26.52 16.96 -0.46
N ILE A 804 -26.72 16.82 -1.78
CA ILE A 804 -26.95 15.52 -2.44
C ILE A 804 -25.62 14.80 -2.65
N ASN A 805 -24.64 15.44 -3.29
CA ASN A 805 -23.31 14.88 -3.50
C ASN A 805 -22.21 15.92 -3.23
N PRO A 806 -21.62 15.91 -2.02
CA PRO A 806 -20.51 16.79 -1.67
C PRO A 806 -19.22 16.50 -2.46
N ASN A 807 -19.11 15.32 -3.08
CA ASN A 807 -17.90 14.85 -3.76
C ASN A 807 -17.85 15.25 -5.25
N ASN A 808 -18.65 16.23 -5.68
CA ASN A 808 -18.58 16.75 -7.05
C ASN A 808 -17.71 18.01 -7.10
N HIS A 809 -16.54 17.91 -7.73
CA HIS A 809 -15.59 19.03 -7.81
C HIS A 809 -16.14 20.23 -8.59
N SER A 810 -16.95 20.03 -9.64
CA SER A 810 -17.49 21.16 -10.43
C SER A 810 -18.49 22.00 -9.62
N TRP A 811 -19.32 21.36 -8.80
CA TRP A 811 -20.24 22.05 -7.90
C TRP A 811 -19.53 22.79 -6.77
N LEU A 812 -18.45 22.21 -6.24
CA LEU A 812 -17.60 22.87 -5.23
C LEU A 812 -16.91 24.11 -5.81
N ILE A 813 -16.41 24.05 -7.05
CA ILE A 813 -15.84 25.21 -7.74
C ILE A 813 -16.89 26.30 -7.94
N ILE A 814 -18.10 25.96 -8.42
CA ILE A 814 -19.20 26.93 -8.54
C ILE A 814 -19.48 27.60 -7.20
N GLN A 815 -19.49 26.84 -6.10
CA GLN A 815 -19.68 27.38 -4.76
C GLN A 815 -18.54 28.31 -4.33
N ALA A 816 -17.30 27.95 -4.66
CA ALA A 816 -16.11 28.75 -4.39
C ALA A 816 -16.14 30.08 -5.17
N ASP A 817 -16.45 30.04 -6.47
CA ASP A 817 -16.58 31.20 -7.35
C ASP A 817 -17.68 32.16 -6.86
N ILE A 818 -18.84 31.64 -6.41
CA ILE A 818 -19.89 32.45 -5.78
C ILE A 818 -19.38 33.15 -4.52
N TYR A 819 -18.64 32.44 -3.66
CA TYR A 819 -18.07 33.05 -2.47
C TYR A 819 -17.00 34.08 -2.80
N PHE A 820 -16.18 33.82 -3.81
CA PHE A 820 -15.20 34.77 -4.31
C PHE A 820 -15.87 36.04 -4.84
N ALA A 821 -16.90 35.91 -5.68
CA ALA A 821 -17.68 37.03 -6.23
C ALA A 821 -18.40 37.86 -5.14
N THR A 822 -18.68 37.25 -3.99
CA THR A 822 -19.28 37.93 -2.82
C THR A 822 -18.25 38.42 -1.79
N ASN A 823 -16.96 38.43 -2.14
CA ASN A 823 -15.83 38.83 -1.31
C ASN A 823 -15.64 37.98 -0.03
N GLN A 824 -16.09 36.73 -0.03
CA GLN A 824 -15.89 35.77 1.05
C GLN A 824 -14.70 34.84 0.75
N TYR A 825 -13.48 35.40 0.76
CA TYR A 825 -12.28 34.70 0.31
C TYR A 825 -11.93 33.44 1.12
N SER A 826 -12.15 33.45 2.44
CA SER A 826 -11.89 32.27 3.28
C SER A 826 -12.78 31.08 2.92
N ALA A 827 -14.06 31.33 2.66
CA ALA A 827 -14.99 30.30 2.23
C ALA A 827 -14.66 29.83 0.80
N ALA A 828 -14.31 30.76 -0.09
CA ALA A 828 -13.86 30.41 -1.44
C ALA A 828 -12.66 29.45 -1.42
N LEU A 829 -11.62 29.78 -0.64
CA LEU A 829 -10.42 28.95 -0.49
C LEU A 829 -10.74 27.56 0.10
N HIS A 830 -11.62 27.50 1.11
CA HIS A 830 -12.11 26.23 1.65
C HIS A 830 -12.71 25.35 0.55
N TYR A 831 -13.63 25.87 -0.27
CA TYR A 831 -14.29 25.11 -1.32
C TYR A 831 -13.36 24.76 -2.49
N TYR A 832 -12.41 25.63 -2.86
CA TYR A 832 -11.39 25.29 -3.86
C TYR A 832 -10.50 24.14 -3.38
N LEU A 833 -10.04 24.18 -2.12
CA LEU A 833 -9.26 23.09 -1.53
C LEU A 833 -10.07 21.80 -1.40
N GLN A 834 -11.36 21.88 -1.08
CA GLN A 834 -12.25 20.71 -1.06
C GLN A 834 -12.39 20.10 -2.45
N ALA A 835 -12.58 20.92 -3.50
CA ALA A 835 -12.63 20.45 -4.89
C ALA A 835 -11.33 19.75 -5.31
N GLY A 836 -10.20 20.34 -4.93
CA GLY A 836 -8.87 19.77 -5.15
C GLY A 836 -8.67 18.43 -4.42
N ALA A 837 -9.12 18.33 -3.17
CA ALA A 837 -9.03 17.10 -2.39
C ALA A 837 -9.88 15.96 -2.99
N VAL A 838 -11.09 16.29 -3.47
CA VAL A 838 -12.02 15.35 -4.11
C VAL A 838 -11.44 14.75 -5.40
N CYS A 839 -10.83 15.56 -6.27
CA CYS A 839 -10.34 15.08 -7.56
C CYS A 839 -8.97 14.37 -7.51
N SER A 840 -8.21 14.51 -6.41
CA SER A 840 -6.80 14.07 -6.33
C SER A 840 -6.48 13.16 -5.13
N ASP A 841 -7.51 12.64 -4.45
CA ASP A 841 -7.40 11.83 -3.24
C ASP A 841 -6.61 12.55 -2.14
N PHE A 842 -7.10 13.69 -1.67
CA PHE A 842 -6.44 14.55 -0.67
C PHE A 842 -5.03 14.99 -1.12
N PHE A 843 -4.91 15.39 -2.39
CA PHE A 843 -3.68 15.88 -3.00
C PHE A 843 -2.53 14.86 -3.02
N ASN A 844 -2.86 13.57 -2.88
CA ASN A 844 -1.87 12.51 -3.03
C ASN A 844 -1.39 12.39 -4.47
N LYS A 845 -2.25 12.75 -5.43
CA LYS A 845 -1.97 12.81 -6.87
C LYS A 845 -1.95 14.26 -7.34
N ALA A 846 -1.44 14.50 -8.54
CA ALA A 846 -1.54 15.81 -9.17
C ALA A 846 -3.02 16.16 -9.44
N VAL A 847 -3.38 17.42 -9.19
CA VAL A 847 -4.72 17.93 -9.48
C VAL A 847 -4.90 18.03 -11.00
N PRO A 848 -6.02 17.58 -11.57
CA PRO A 848 -6.29 17.72 -12.99
C PRO A 848 -6.30 19.20 -13.46
N PRO A 849 -5.71 19.51 -14.62
CA PRO A 849 -5.55 20.88 -15.10
C PRO A 849 -6.87 21.56 -15.50
N ASP A 850 -7.93 20.78 -15.74
CA ASP A 850 -9.29 21.24 -15.97
C ASP A 850 -10.01 21.68 -14.69
N VAL A 851 -9.57 21.17 -13.53
CA VAL A 851 -10.14 21.50 -12.21
C VAL A 851 -9.44 22.72 -11.62
N TYR A 852 -8.11 22.73 -11.58
CA TYR A 852 -7.32 23.90 -11.20
C TYR A 852 -6.74 24.58 -12.44
N THR A 853 -7.57 25.41 -13.07
CA THR A 853 -7.14 26.26 -14.19
C THR A 853 -6.28 27.43 -13.68
N ASP A 854 -5.66 28.18 -14.59
CA ASP A 854 -4.88 29.38 -14.25
C ASP A 854 -5.70 30.44 -13.47
N GLN A 855 -7.04 30.35 -13.52
CA GLN A 855 -7.96 31.21 -12.76
C GLN A 855 -8.14 30.77 -11.29
N VAL A 856 -7.94 29.47 -10.99
CA VAL A 856 -8.13 28.85 -9.67
C VAL A 856 -6.79 28.66 -8.93
N ALA A 857 -5.65 28.82 -9.62
CA ALA A 857 -4.32 28.72 -9.03
C ALA A 857 -4.03 29.90 -8.09
N ILE A 858 -4.40 29.74 -6.82
CA ILE A 858 -4.26 30.77 -5.75
C ILE A 858 -2.79 31.11 -5.45
N LEU A 859 -1.84 30.26 -5.87
CA LEU A 859 -0.41 30.50 -5.72
C LEU A 859 0.31 30.66 -7.07
N CYS A 860 1.16 31.69 -7.16
CA CYS A 860 1.92 32.04 -8.35
C CYS A 860 2.78 30.89 -8.93
N GLN A 861 3.28 29.96 -8.09
CA GLN A 861 4.09 28.82 -8.55
C GLN A 861 3.26 27.67 -9.16
N PHE A 862 1.94 27.65 -8.95
CA PHE A 862 1.07 26.57 -9.44
C PHE A 862 0.58 26.82 -10.87
N LEU A 863 0.71 28.06 -11.35
CA LEU A 863 0.45 28.46 -12.72
C LEU A 863 1.39 27.78 -13.70
N ARG A 864 0.98 27.67 -14.98
CA ARG A 864 1.86 27.20 -16.06
C ARG A 864 3.07 28.11 -16.24
N GLU A 865 2.83 29.41 -16.16
CA GLU A 865 3.85 30.46 -16.14
C GLU A 865 3.79 31.19 -14.81
N ILE A 866 4.92 31.27 -14.11
CA ILE A 866 4.97 31.85 -12.77
C ILE A 866 4.81 33.37 -12.87
N ASP A 867 3.76 33.92 -12.27
CA ASP A 867 3.58 35.37 -12.16
C ASP A 867 4.43 35.98 -11.03
N TYR A 868 5.69 36.26 -11.37
CA TYR A 868 6.64 36.88 -10.46
C TYR A 868 6.22 38.28 -9.99
N LYS A 869 5.44 39.04 -10.79
CA LYS A 869 5.06 40.41 -10.41
C LYS A 869 4.14 40.40 -9.20
N THR A 870 3.13 39.53 -9.23
CA THR A 870 2.20 39.36 -8.12
C THR A 870 2.91 38.75 -6.90
N ALA A 871 3.79 37.76 -7.11
CA ALA A 871 4.57 37.15 -6.04
C ALA A 871 5.50 38.16 -5.32
N PHE A 872 6.26 38.96 -6.06
CA PHE A 872 7.18 39.93 -5.45
C PHE A 872 6.44 41.08 -4.76
N LYS A 873 5.28 41.47 -5.29
CA LYS A 873 4.41 42.46 -4.64
C LYS A 873 3.87 41.95 -3.31
N SER A 874 3.35 40.71 -3.26
CA SER A 874 2.83 40.14 -2.01
C SER A 874 3.91 39.90 -0.96
N LEU A 875 5.09 39.43 -1.37
CA LEU A 875 6.24 39.23 -0.47
C LEU A 875 6.81 40.54 0.09
N GLN A 876 6.64 41.67 -0.61
CA GLN A 876 7.07 42.99 -0.15
C GLN A 876 6.21 43.56 1.00
N GLU A 877 5.02 43.01 1.23
CA GLU A 877 4.19 43.39 2.37
C GLU A 877 4.87 42.99 3.71
N GLN A 878 4.52 43.68 4.80
CA GLN A 878 5.06 43.42 6.15
C GLN A 878 4.00 42.93 7.14
N ASN A 879 2.73 42.97 6.76
CA ASN A 879 1.56 42.60 7.56
C ASN A 879 1.05 41.18 7.21
N SER A 880 1.96 40.22 7.07
CA SER A 880 1.62 38.84 6.75
C SER A 880 1.11 38.09 8.00
N HIS A 881 0.07 37.27 7.83
CA HIS A 881 -0.61 36.52 8.91
C HIS A 881 -0.48 35.00 8.75
N ASP A 882 0.49 34.53 7.96
CA ASP A 882 0.61 33.16 7.45
C ASP A 882 1.88 32.44 7.92
N ALA A 883 2.60 32.96 8.92
CA ALA A 883 3.86 32.38 9.42
C ALA A 883 4.92 32.17 8.32
N MET A 884 5.24 33.26 7.59
CA MET A 884 6.10 33.29 6.39
C MET A 884 7.34 32.37 6.43
N ASP A 885 8.07 32.35 7.54
CA ASP A 885 9.32 31.59 7.71
C ASP A 885 9.12 30.07 7.73
N SER A 886 7.92 29.61 8.08
CA SER A 886 7.55 28.18 8.09
C SER A 886 7.21 27.63 6.69
N TYR A 887 7.00 28.50 5.70
CA TYR A 887 6.55 28.10 4.36
C TYR A 887 7.65 28.07 3.28
N TYR A 888 8.90 28.46 3.60
CA TYR A 888 10.00 28.47 2.62
C TYR A 888 10.35 27.07 2.08
N ASP A 889 10.14 26.02 2.88
CA ASP A 889 10.36 24.63 2.45
C ASP A 889 9.40 24.16 1.34
N TYR A 890 8.30 24.90 1.11
CA TYR A 890 7.34 24.62 0.05
C TYR A 890 7.64 25.36 -1.27
N ILE A 891 8.59 26.29 -1.26
CA ILE A 891 9.01 27.02 -2.46
C ILE A 891 10.05 26.16 -3.19
N TRP A 892 9.82 25.90 -4.48
CA TRP A 892 10.80 25.21 -5.33
C TRP A 892 11.40 26.11 -6.41
N ASP A 893 10.81 27.29 -6.63
CA ASP A 893 11.35 28.27 -7.55
C ASP A 893 12.52 29.06 -6.93
N VAL A 894 13.68 28.97 -7.58
CA VAL A 894 14.92 29.60 -7.09
C VAL A 894 14.83 31.13 -7.14
N THR A 895 14.14 31.70 -8.13
CA THR A 895 13.98 33.15 -8.29
C THR A 895 13.20 33.75 -7.12
N ILE A 896 12.15 33.06 -6.66
CA ILE A 896 11.37 33.50 -5.49
C ILE A 896 12.24 33.45 -4.21
N LEU A 897 13.03 32.39 -4.03
CA LEU A 897 13.93 32.27 -2.87
C LEU A 897 15.07 33.30 -2.90
N GLU A 898 15.62 33.61 -4.08
CA GLU A 898 16.62 34.67 -4.25
C GLU A 898 16.04 36.03 -3.88
N TYR A 899 14.83 36.34 -4.35
CA TYR A 899 14.13 37.58 -4.01
C TYR A 899 13.85 37.68 -2.50
N LEU A 900 13.42 36.60 -1.86
CA LEU A 900 13.26 36.54 -0.40
C LEU A 900 14.59 36.82 0.32
N THR A 901 15.68 36.20 -0.12
CA THR A 901 17.02 36.41 0.46
C THR A 901 17.46 37.87 0.36
N TYR A 902 17.27 38.49 -0.82
CA TYR A 902 17.53 39.91 -1.04
C TYR A 902 16.65 40.81 -0.15
N LEU A 903 15.36 40.51 -0.05
CA LEU A 903 14.40 41.27 0.75
C LEU A 903 14.75 41.24 2.24
N HIS A 904 15.04 40.07 2.80
CA HIS A 904 15.46 39.92 4.19
C HIS A 904 16.80 40.59 4.46
N HIS A 905 17.75 40.54 3.52
CA HIS A 905 19.00 41.28 3.64
C HIS A 905 18.77 42.79 3.71
N LYS A 906 17.91 43.32 2.82
CA LYS A 906 17.55 44.75 2.78
C LYS A 906 16.83 45.21 4.06
N ARG A 907 16.05 44.33 4.69
CA ARG A 907 15.31 44.61 5.93
C ARG A 907 16.12 44.34 7.22
N GLY A 908 17.32 43.76 7.12
CA GLY A 908 18.13 43.39 8.28
C GLY A 908 17.65 42.13 9.02
N GLU A 909 16.81 41.31 8.39
CA GLU A 909 16.21 40.09 8.97
C GLU A 909 17.17 38.88 8.77
N THR A 910 18.25 38.83 9.54
CA THR A 910 19.33 37.85 9.33
C THR A 910 18.91 36.39 9.49
N ASP A 911 17.99 36.11 10.42
CA ASP A 911 17.57 34.73 10.72
C ASP A 911 16.78 34.14 9.55
N LYS A 912 15.78 34.87 9.04
CA LYS A 912 14.99 34.48 7.86
C LYS A 912 15.83 34.39 6.61
N ARG A 913 16.80 35.30 6.45
CA ARG A 913 17.79 35.24 5.35
C ARG A 913 18.57 33.93 5.37
N GLN A 914 19.03 33.47 6.54
CA GLN A 914 19.75 32.19 6.63
C GLN A 914 18.87 30.99 6.28
N ILE A 915 17.59 31.02 6.67
CA ILE A 915 16.63 29.97 6.30
C ILE A 915 16.41 29.94 4.77
N ALA A 916 16.25 31.11 4.13
CA ALA A 916 16.11 31.21 2.68
C ALA A 916 17.36 30.72 1.93
N ILE A 917 18.57 31.10 2.39
CA ILE A 917 19.84 30.60 1.82
C ILE A 917 19.95 29.08 1.96
N LYS A 918 19.57 28.55 3.13
CA LYS A 918 19.55 27.10 3.36
C LYS A 918 18.56 26.38 2.43
N ALA A 919 17.41 26.99 2.14
CA ALA A 919 16.43 26.45 1.19
C ALA A 919 16.99 26.44 -0.25
N ILE A 920 17.66 27.51 -0.69
CA ILE A 920 18.34 27.56 -2.00
C ILE A 920 19.44 26.49 -2.11
N GLY A 921 20.18 26.27 -1.02
CA GLY A 921 21.27 25.28 -0.97
C GLY A 921 20.82 23.82 -0.96
N GLN A 922 19.51 23.52 -1.07
CA GLN A 922 19.00 22.15 -1.13
C GLN A 922 19.35 21.49 -2.47
N THR A 923 19.95 20.30 -2.43
CA THR A 923 20.36 19.54 -3.62
C THR A 923 19.22 19.29 -4.61
N GLU A 924 17.99 19.16 -4.12
CA GLU A 924 16.79 18.93 -4.93
C GLU A 924 16.42 20.12 -5.83
N LEU A 925 16.77 21.35 -5.45
CA LEU A 925 16.40 22.58 -6.15
C LEU A 925 17.51 23.12 -7.05
N ASN A 926 18.56 22.34 -7.27
CA ASN A 926 19.64 22.73 -8.17
C ASN A 926 19.11 22.83 -9.61
N ALA A 927 19.14 24.02 -10.19
CA ALA A 927 18.69 24.27 -11.57
C ALA A 927 19.44 23.46 -12.64
N SER A 928 20.59 22.87 -12.30
CA SER A 928 21.34 21.95 -13.17
C SER A 928 20.87 20.49 -13.09
N ASN A 929 19.91 20.16 -12.22
CA ASN A 929 19.32 18.82 -12.15
C ASN A 929 18.53 18.50 -13.44
N PRO A 930 18.41 17.23 -13.83
CA PRO A 930 17.49 16.83 -14.89
C PRO A 930 16.04 17.14 -14.49
N GLU A 931 15.23 17.48 -15.48
CA GLU A 931 13.85 17.95 -15.29
C GLU A 931 12.98 17.00 -14.45
N GLU A 932 13.19 15.68 -14.56
CA GLU A 932 12.48 14.66 -13.78
C GLU A 932 12.62 14.86 -12.26
N VAL A 933 13.82 15.25 -11.80
CA VAL A 933 14.11 15.47 -10.38
C VAL A 933 13.43 16.77 -9.91
N LEU A 934 13.47 17.82 -10.74
CA LEU A 934 12.83 19.10 -10.45
C LEU A 934 11.30 18.96 -10.40
N GLN A 935 10.71 18.23 -11.34
CA GLN A 935 9.27 17.95 -11.38
C GLN A 935 8.81 17.14 -10.16
N LEU A 936 9.56 16.12 -9.76
CA LEU A 936 9.24 15.34 -8.56
C LEU A 936 9.36 16.18 -7.29
N ALA A 937 10.42 16.99 -7.19
CA ALA A 937 10.63 17.91 -6.07
C ALA A 937 9.51 18.96 -5.96
N ALA A 938 9.07 19.52 -7.09
CA ALA A 938 7.95 20.45 -7.17
C ALA A 938 6.62 19.76 -6.81
N GLN A 939 6.32 18.59 -7.37
CA GLN A 939 5.09 17.84 -7.09
C GLN A 939 4.99 17.45 -5.61
N ARG A 940 6.09 17.02 -5.00
CA ARG A 940 6.15 16.71 -3.56
C ARG A 940 5.88 17.95 -2.69
N ARG A 941 6.42 19.11 -3.06
CA ARG A 941 6.20 20.38 -2.36
C ARG A 941 4.76 20.89 -2.56
N LYS A 942 4.23 20.82 -3.78
CA LYS A 942 2.81 21.09 -4.08
C LYS A 942 1.88 20.27 -3.20
N LYS A 943 2.11 18.95 -3.12
CA LYS A 943 1.36 18.04 -2.25
C LYS A 943 1.41 18.47 -0.79
N LYS A 944 2.62 18.68 -0.23
CA LYS A 944 2.77 19.06 1.18
C LYS A 944 2.09 20.39 1.49
N PHE A 945 2.25 21.38 0.61
CA PHE A 945 1.62 22.68 0.77
C PHE A 945 0.09 22.57 0.75
N LEU A 946 -0.49 21.90 -0.26
CA LEU A 946 -1.94 21.73 -0.37
C LEU A 946 -2.52 20.95 0.82
N GLN A 947 -1.80 19.94 1.33
CA GLN A 947 -2.22 19.21 2.54
C GLN A 947 -2.13 20.08 3.81
N ALA A 948 -1.12 20.94 3.92
CA ALA A 948 -1.02 21.90 5.02
C ALA A 948 -2.16 22.93 4.97
N MET A 949 -2.45 23.45 3.77
CA MET A 949 -3.57 24.36 3.54
C MET A 949 -4.91 23.70 3.82
N ALA A 950 -5.13 22.46 3.37
CA ALA A 950 -6.37 21.74 3.66
C ALA A 950 -6.60 21.67 5.18
N LYS A 951 -5.62 21.14 5.93
CA LYS A 951 -5.67 21.04 7.41
C LYS A 951 -5.88 22.38 8.14
N LEU A 952 -5.48 23.49 7.53
CA LEU A 952 -5.65 24.83 8.10
C LEU A 952 -7.09 25.32 7.96
N TYR A 953 -7.77 24.97 6.86
CA TYR A 953 -9.08 25.53 6.49
C TYR A 953 -10.27 24.58 6.74
N PHE A 954 -10.07 23.25 6.81
CA PHE A 954 -11.08 22.24 7.19
C PHE A 954 -10.46 20.87 7.49
#